data_AF-A0A7S6N426-F1
#
_entry.id   AF-A0A7S6N426-F1
#
_cell.length_a   1.000
_cell.length_b   1.000
_cell.length_c   1.000
_cell.angle_alpha   90.00
_cell.angle_beta   90.00
_cell.angle_gamma   90.00
#
_symmetry.space_group_name_H-M   'P 1'
#
loop_
_entity.id
_entity.type
_entity.pdbx_description
1 polymer ?
#
loop_
_entity_poly.entity_id
_entity_poly.type
_entity_poly.pdbx_seq_one_letter_code
_entity_poly.pdbx_strand_id
1 'polypeptide(L)'
;MMTARASTVAGIGLAVGLATLLAGWPLAAAAGEYGLELVRISAGSANGTVAAASLEGTEFIYDDVAGTVSQISPSTTAVFRLGPVTHLYSHQFSGAVFDVAGSAITAASYACLEGGFGAVVGASLCGNFTFGADYSNDSTLNYGSIPGTRSVGGDDVALGPQQQLGDYAAAVALFDGTSLVLESPAWSTHPGGAGLQLEFRVSAITLRVAAPEIRGLDEPAAGAAIVGAGLTVGTVTRANHPSVPAGAVVSQNPSACDACVPAGSAVHFVISLGPVTGAAVPDLLDRLDRDLAALDMHRWLARLLRDDLRRVRQAVQRHRNVPALVQLRWFAWKVAWLSGRMVPAGDATRLVAQAEEITSRLRKGLSGPPRSGMREILSQGVRRSYHIDIPDDYSVTGEPRPVLFMFHGTGGSHLNFMPGGIYTADGADLRRKVGNDAIMVIPDALPGEDGVNQWNFGYDFAFFQDLMKQLQHELVFDSRRIFATGHSSGAGFVHELGCRHGDMLRGIAPASGALVSTSCTGSIAVMQIQSRNDTVVFPDIVKATHDFWVLYNGFDLDTSRPGTTNPCIDYSDGSSPYPVQWCFTDDTGHGGHQWWSKADAIWDFLATLPIAGPTTDHPPGGGNDRAHGAADTTLTFTVAYPGTIGPVWRLAAVLYPAGTQPPVFTSPMWFLNIDIDPGAATPGTQQTYTVPVRVFEPSAATPLPGTYAVSIAAYVTGGGFPTPVAGIDHMAFRDARIVDQATPVVVDGVFDLKPVP
;
A
#
# COMPACT_ATOMS: atom_id res chain seq x y z
N MET A 1 52.00 49.70 2.99
CA MET A 1 51.54 50.06 1.63
C MET A 1 50.02 49.96 1.66
N MET A 2 49.29 51.09 1.58
CA MET A 2 48.75 51.67 0.33
C MET A 2 47.82 50.68 -0.40
N THR A 3 46.54 50.96 -0.66
CA THR A 3 45.78 52.23 -0.52
C THR A 3 44.28 51.96 -0.37
N ALA A 4 43.56 52.86 0.30
CA ALA A 4 42.10 52.83 0.41
C ALA A 4 41.41 53.46 -0.81
N ARG A 5 40.10 53.20 -0.97
CA ARG A 5 39.12 54.27 -1.21
C ARG A 5 37.71 53.84 -0.78
N ALA A 6 37.10 54.66 0.05
CA ALA A 6 35.67 54.64 0.34
C ALA A 6 34.97 55.77 -0.42
N SER A 7 33.65 55.68 -0.57
CA SER A 7 32.77 56.80 -0.91
C SER A 7 31.50 56.71 -0.06
N THR A 8 31.26 57.73 0.75
CA THR A 8 30.12 57.90 1.68
C THR A 8 29.09 58.89 1.14
N VAL A 9 28.10 59.24 1.99
CA VAL A 9 27.11 60.36 1.95
C VAL A 9 25.68 59.81 1.70
N ALA A 10 24.86 59.54 2.72
CA ALA A 10 24.13 60.43 3.67
C ALA A 10 22.87 61.10 3.05
N GLY A 11 21.75 61.31 3.76
CA GLY A 11 21.36 60.99 5.15
C GLY A 11 20.07 61.76 5.56
N ILE A 12 19.64 61.66 6.85
CA ILE A 12 18.54 62.44 7.51
C ILE A 12 17.13 61.97 7.06
N GLY A 13 16.12 61.64 7.91
CA GLY A 13 15.58 62.24 9.16
C GLY A 13 14.16 62.78 8.82
N LEU A 14 13.07 62.69 9.58
CA LEU A 14 12.83 62.65 11.04
C LEU A 14 11.48 61.93 11.36
N ALA A 15 11.10 61.77 12.63
CA ALA A 15 9.82 61.19 13.09
C ALA A 15 8.80 62.24 13.61
N VAL A 16 7.65 61.76 14.15
CA VAL A 16 6.48 62.48 14.76
C VAL A 16 5.34 62.80 13.76
N GLY A 17 4.04 62.54 14.00
CA GLY A 17 3.34 61.81 15.08
C GLY A 17 1.83 62.16 15.19
N LEU A 18 0.97 61.21 15.65
CA LEU A 18 -0.49 61.33 15.96
C LEU A 18 -1.47 61.65 14.78
N ALA A 19 -2.75 61.24 14.76
CA ALA A 19 -3.50 60.20 15.49
C ALA A 19 -4.78 59.78 14.71
N THR A 20 -5.18 58.51 14.88
CA THR A 20 -6.49 57.84 14.63
C THR A 20 -7.69 58.59 14.00
N LEU A 21 -8.29 58.04 12.93
CA LEU A 21 -9.64 57.38 12.93
C LEU A 21 -10.13 56.94 11.52
N LEU A 22 -10.57 55.67 11.44
CA LEU A 22 -11.58 55.09 10.51
C LEU A 22 -11.48 55.29 8.98
N ALA A 23 -11.00 54.26 8.25
CA ALA A 23 -11.79 53.47 7.27
C ALA A 23 -10.91 52.47 6.47
N GLY A 24 -11.46 51.29 6.15
CA GLY A 24 -11.14 50.49 4.96
C GLY A 24 -9.69 50.03 4.69
N TRP A 25 -9.37 48.81 5.10
CA TRP A 25 -8.35 47.96 4.46
C TRP A 25 -8.85 47.48 3.07
N PRO A 26 -8.00 47.06 2.10
CA PRO A 26 -6.81 46.23 2.31
C PRO A 26 -5.45 46.92 2.09
N LEU A 27 -4.47 46.49 2.89
CA LEU A 27 -3.07 46.55 2.51
C LEU A 27 -2.86 45.82 1.18
N ALA A 28 -2.01 46.36 0.31
CA ALA A 28 -1.54 45.64 -0.86
C ALA A 28 -0.88 44.33 -0.42
N ALA A 29 -1.41 43.19 -0.88
CA ALA A 29 -0.79 41.90 -0.66
C ALA A 29 0.58 41.88 -1.37
N ALA A 30 1.62 41.40 -0.70
CA ALA A 30 2.91 41.17 -1.33
C ALA A 30 2.76 40.08 -2.42
N ALA A 31 3.57 40.17 -3.47
CA ALA A 31 3.57 39.18 -4.54
C ALA A 31 3.87 37.78 -3.99
N GLY A 32 2.91 36.88 -4.13
CA GLY A 32 2.99 35.48 -3.76
C GLY A 32 2.10 34.65 -4.69
N GLU A 33 2.38 33.36 -4.79
CA GLU A 33 1.56 32.44 -5.57
C GLU A 33 0.20 32.20 -4.88
N TYR A 34 -0.87 32.02 -5.66
CA TYR A 34 -2.21 31.73 -5.16
C TYR A 34 -2.74 30.42 -5.75
N GLY A 35 -3.48 29.66 -4.95
CA GLY A 35 -4.08 28.40 -5.37
C GLY A 35 -5.47 28.63 -5.92
N LEU A 36 -5.67 28.36 -7.20
CA LEU A 36 -6.96 28.49 -7.89
C LEU A 36 -7.63 27.12 -8.08
N GLU A 37 -8.82 26.96 -7.55
CA GLU A 37 -9.72 25.84 -7.84
C GLU A 37 -10.85 26.36 -8.74
N LEU A 38 -11.07 25.74 -9.91
CA LEU A 38 -12.21 26.09 -10.77
C LEU A 38 -13.48 25.50 -10.17
N VAL A 39 -14.34 26.36 -9.61
CA VAL A 39 -15.53 25.91 -8.87
C VAL A 39 -16.75 25.82 -9.79
N ARG A 40 -16.86 26.70 -10.78
CA ARG A 40 -18.03 26.76 -11.67
C ARG A 40 -17.68 27.30 -13.05
N ILE A 41 -18.27 26.65 -14.06
CA ILE A 41 -18.43 27.17 -15.41
C ILE A 41 -19.92 27.46 -15.60
N SER A 42 -20.27 28.70 -15.94
CA SER A 42 -21.65 29.12 -16.17
C SER A 42 -21.87 29.46 -17.63
N ALA A 43 -22.88 28.86 -18.27
CA ALA A 43 -23.39 29.28 -19.57
C ALA A 43 -24.87 29.67 -19.41
N GLY A 44 -25.16 30.96 -19.42
CA GLY A 44 -26.48 31.49 -19.06
C GLY A 44 -27.48 31.49 -20.22
N SER A 45 -28.32 30.46 -20.33
CA SER A 45 -29.58 30.58 -21.07
C SER A 45 -30.62 31.30 -20.20
N ALA A 46 -30.98 32.52 -20.59
CA ALA A 46 -32.10 33.23 -19.96
C ALA A 46 -33.44 32.69 -20.49
N ASN A 47 -34.28 32.18 -19.57
CA ASN A 47 -35.65 31.69 -19.77
C ASN A 47 -35.79 30.23 -20.27
N GLY A 48 -35.57 29.28 -19.35
CA GLY A 48 -35.66 27.83 -19.56
C GLY A 48 -36.78 27.35 -20.49
N THR A 49 -36.36 26.83 -21.65
CA THR A 49 -37.24 26.30 -22.71
C THR A 49 -36.60 25.11 -23.44
N VAL A 50 -37.46 24.35 -24.12
CA VAL A 50 -37.24 23.06 -24.78
C VAL A 50 -36.14 23.10 -25.86
N ALA A 51 -35.34 22.03 -25.94
CA ALA A 51 -34.48 21.76 -27.10
C ALA A 51 -35.27 20.95 -28.15
N ALA A 52 -35.64 21.59 -29.26
CA ALA A 52 -36.36 20.94 -30.36
C ALA A 52 -35.40 20.30 -31.36
N ALA A 53 -35.77 19.13 -31.90
CA ALA A 53 -34.95 18.42 -32.87
C ALA A 53 -35.69 17.41 -33.76
N SER A 54 -35.08 17.10 -34.90
CA SER A 54 -35.81 17.07 -36.16
C SER A 54 -34.87 16.46 -37.27
N LEU A 55 -35.23 15.53 -38.16
CA LEU A 55 -34.25 14.96 -39.13
C LEU A 55 -34.94 14.50 -40.40
N GLU A 56 -34.44 14.89 -41.58
CA GLU A 56 -35.03 14.61 -42.91
C GLU A 56 -36.52 14.92 -43.07
N GLY A 57 -37.16 15.57 -42.09
CA GLY A 57 -38.60 15.77 -42.06
C GLY A 57 -39.30 14.90 -41.01
N THR A 58 -38.74 14.60 -39.83
CA THR A 58 -39.49 14.19 -38.62
C THR A 58 -38.92 14.71 -37.29
N GLU A 59 -39.81 15.22 -36.43
CA GLU A 59 -39.57 15.88 -35.13
C GLU A 59 -39.94 15.00 -33.92
N PHE A 60 -39.13 15.11 -32.87
CA PHE A 60 -39.27 14.34 -31.62
C PHE A 60 -38.97 15.23 -30.41
N ILE A 61 -39.62 14.95 -29.27
CA ILE A 61 -39.31 15.58 -27.98
C ILE A 61 -38.82 14.51 -26.99
N TYR A 62 -37.82 14.87 -26.20
CA TYR A 62 -37.32 14.11 -25.05
C TYR A 62 -37.68 14.84 -23.75
N ASP A 63 -38.34 14.13 -22.84
CA ASP A 63 -38.63 14.58 -21.47
C ASP A 63 -37.57 14.00 -20.52
N ASP A 64 -36.84 14.87 -19.82
CA ASP A 64 -35.74 14.48 -18.93
C ASP A 64 -36.17 14.09 -17.51
N VAL A 65 -37.44 14.30 -17.16
CA VAL A 65 -38.05 13.83 -15.91
C VAL A 65 -38.68 12.44 -16.10
N ALA A 66 -39.31 12.19 -17.26
CA ALA A 66 -39.96 10.92 -17.57
C ALA A 66 -39.06 9.91 -18.30
N GLY A 67 -37.97 10.34 -18.95
CA GLY A 67 -37.03 9.46 -19.65
C GLY A 67 -37.58 8.82 -20.94
N THR A 68 -38.65 9.38 -21.51
CA THR A 68 -39.33 8.85 -22.71
C THR A 68 -39.23 9.80 -23.91
N VAL A 69 -39.25 9.24 -25.11
CA VAL A 69 -39.28 9.99 -26.38
C VAL A 69 -40.62 9.77 -27.08
N SER A 70 -41.23 10.86 -27.57
CA SER A 70 -42.45 10.82 -28.35
C SER A 70 -42.31 11.58 -29.68
N GLN A 71 -42.81 10.96 -30.75
CA GLN A 71 -42.85 11.51 -32.11
C GLN A 71 -44.05 12.44 -32.25
N ILE A 72 -43.87 13.62 -32.87
CA ILE A 72 -44.93 14.65 -32.89
C ILE A 72 -45.36 15.04 -34.31
N SER A 73 -44.43 15.36 -35.23
CA SER A 73 -44.79 15.65 -36.64
C SER A 73 -43.58 15.64 -37.61
N PRO A 74 -43.76 15.81 -38.93
CA PRO A 74 -42.66 15.84 -39.91
C PRO A 74 -41.82 17.17 -40.00
N SER A 75 -40.55 17.26 -39.52
CA SER A 75 -39.62 18.44 -39.71
C SER A 75 -38.07 18.13 -39.76
N THR A 76 -37.17 19.06 -40.19
CA THR A 76 -35.70 18.82 -40.52
C THR A 76 -34.51 19.54 -39.74
N THR A 77 -34.17 19.27 -38.45
CA THR A 77 -32.96 19.78 -37.66
C THR A 77 -32.51 18.98 -36.38
N ALA A 78 -31.45 18.13 -36.35
CA ALA A 78 -31.35 16.99 -35.38
C ALA A 78 -30.57 17.19 -34.04
N VAL A 79 -30.88 16.38 -33.01
CA VAL A 79 -30.19 16.33 -31.68
C VAL A 79 -30.22 14.91 -31.07
N PHE A 80 -29.14 14.57 -30.37
CA PHE A 80 -28.86 13.28 -29.71
C PHE A 80 -28.85 13.42 -28.17
N ARG A 81 -28.94 12.32 -27.41
CA ARG A 81 -28.56 12.27 -25.98
C ARG A 81 -27.71 11.03 -25.68
N LEU A 82 -26.73 11.18 -24.79
CA LEU A 82 -25.67 10.20 -24.48
C LEU A 82 -25.71 9.79 -22.99
N GLY A 83 -25.03 8.69 -22.67
CA GLY A 83 -24.92 8.12 -21.32
C GLY A 83 -23.99 8.89 -20.36
N PRO A 84 -23.69 8.33 -19.16
CA PRO A 84 -23.33 9.11 -17.97
C PRO A 84 -22.15 10.07 -18.07
N VAL A 85 -21.14 9.79 -18.89
CA VAL A 85 -20.12 10.80 -19.27
C VAL A 85 -19.70 10.58 -20.73
N THR A 86 -20.02 11.55 -21.57
CA THR A 86 -19.36 11.73 -22.87
C THR A 86 -18.97 13.19 -22.99
N HIS A 87 -17.70 13.49 -22.74
CA HIS A 87 -17.12 14.78 -23.12
C HIS A 87 -17.28 14.96 -24.63
N LEU A 88 -17.74 16.13 -25.06
CA LEU A 88 -17.92 16.46 -26.48
C LEU A 88 -16.63 17.04 -27.09
N TYR A 89 -15.94 17.89 -26.32
CA TYR A 89 -14.54 18.28 -26.46
C TYR A 89 -14.07 18.88 -25.11
N SER A 90 -12.78 19.17 -24.95
CA SER A 90 -12.24 19.84 -23.77
C SER A 90 -11.01 20.69 -24.08
N HIS A 91 -10.81 21.76 -23.32
CA HIS A 91 -9.63 22.60 -23.39
C HIS A 91 -8.74 22.35 -22.17
N GLN A 92 -7.44 22.14 -22.39
CA GLN A 92 -6.45 21.94 -21.34
C GLN A 92 -5.34 22.99 -21.47
N PHE A 93 -4.99 23.60 -20.35
CA PHE A 93 -3.89 24.57 -20.23
C PHE A 93 -2.92 24.06 -19.16
N SER A 94 -1.62 24.15 -19.42
CA SER A 94 -0.57 23.74 -18.46
C SER A 94 0.39 24.88 -18.16
N GLY A 95 0.94 24.90 -16.95
CA GLY A 95 1.88 25.93 -16.49
C GLY A 95 1.32 27.36 -16.59
N ALA A 96 0.08 27.58 -16.13
CA ALA A 96 -0.57 28.87 -16.21
C ALA A 96 -0.13 29.82 -15.08
N VAL A 97 0.25 31.05 -15.44
CA VAL A 97 0.66 32.13 -14.52
C VAL A 97 -0.27 33.32 -14.71
N PHE A 98 -0.86 33.77 -13.60
CA PHE A 98 -1.89 34.82 -13.55
C PHE A 98 -1.31 36.07 -12.88
N ASP A 99 -1.05 37.12 -13.65
CA ASP A 99 -0.64 38.42 -13.11
C ASP A 99 -1.87 39.25 -12.77
N VAL A 100 -2.26 39.19 -11.49
CA VAL A 100 -3.43 39.91 -10.94
C VAL A 100 -3.19 41.43 -10.82
N ALA A 101 -1.96 41.91 -11.00
CA ALA A 101 -1.64 43.34 -11.03
C ALA A 101 -1.56 43.89 -12.46
N GLY A 102 -1.22 43.05 -13.44
CA GLY A 102 -1.06 43.40 -14.86
C GLY A 102 -2.25 43.06 -15.77
N SER A 103 -3.30 42.40 -15.26
CA SER A 103 -4.45 41.90 -16.05
C SER A 103 -4.06 40.94 -17.17
N ALA A 104 -2.97 40.20 -17.00
CA ALA A 104 -2.43 39.29 -18.01
C ALA A 104 -2.39 37.85 -17.48
N ILE A 105 -2.74 36.89 -18.35
CA ILE A 105 -2.68 35.47 -18.04
C ILE A 105 -1.89 34.77 -19.14
N THR A 106 -0.91 33.99 -18.74
CA THR A 106 0.01 33.27 -19.62
C THR A 106 -0.07 31.78 -19.31
N ALA A 107 0.21 30.92 -20.29
CA ALA A 107 0.26 29.47 -20.11
C ALA A 107 1.50 28.90 -20.80
N ALA A 108 2.06 27.82 -20.28
CA ALA A 108 3.21 27.12 -20.88
C ALA A 108 2.80 26.17 -22.00
N SER A 109 1.56 25.69 -22.02
CA SER A 109 0.97 24.99 -23.17
C SER A 109 -0.55 25.07 -23.20
N TYR A 110 -1.15 24.81 -24.36
CA TYR A 110 -2.58 24.68 -24.59
C TYR A 110 -2.86 23.48 -25.51
N ALA A 111 -3.93 22.73 -25.23
CA ALA A 111 -4.44 21.66 -26.08
C ALA A 111 -5.97 21.69 -26.14
N CYS A 112 -6.55 21.47 -27.32
CA CYS A 112 -7.96 21.16 -27.51
C CYS A 112 -8.06 19.65 -27.80
N LEU A 113 -8.82 18.93 -26.97
CA LEU A 113 -9.02 17.49 -27.08
C LEU A 113 -10.46 17.19 -27.48
N GLU A 114 -10.63 16.55 -28.63
CA GLU A 114 -11.93 16.12 -29.12
C GLU A 114 -12.54 15.00 -28.27
N GLY A 115 -13.86 15.06 -28.11
CA GLY A 115 -14.64 13.99 -27.50
C GLY A 115 -14.94 12.85 -28.48
N GLY A 116 -15.33 11.70 -27.94
CA GLY A 116 -15.68 10.52 -28.75
C GLY A 116 -16.86 10.71 -29.71
N PHE A 117 -17.58 11.84 -29.63
CA PHE A 117 -18.67 12.21 -30.52
C PHE A 117 -18.19 12.59 -31.93
N GLY A 118 -17.06 13.29 -32.06
CA GLY A 118 -16.58 13.82 -33.35
C GLY A 118 -16.31 12.73 -34.39
N ALA A 119 -15.78 11.59 -33.96
CA ALA A 119 -15.55 10.41 -34.82
C ALA A 119 -16.84 9.69 -35.26
N VAL A 120 -17.97 9.89 -34.56
CA VAL A 120 -19.25 9.22 -34.84
C VAL A 120 -20.08 9.99 -35.87
N VAL A 121 -20.03 11.32 -35.85
CA VAL A 121 -20.74 12.20 -36.81
C VAL A 121 -19.83 12.81 -37.87
N GLY A 122 -18.51 12.65 -37.74
CA GLY A 122 -17.50 13.15 -38.70
C GLY A 122 -17.40 14.68 -38.74
N ALA A 123 -17.53 15.31 -37.58
CA ALA A 123 -17.37 16.75 -37.41
C ALA A 123 -16.28 17.03 -36.36
N SER A 124 -15.48 18.06 -36.60
CA SER A 124 -14.41 18.53 -35.72
C SER A 124 -14.83 19.86 -35.10
N LEU A 125 -14.77 19.94 -33.77
CA LEU A 125 -15.15 21.09 -32.94
C LEU A 125 -13.92 21.92 -32.52
N CYS A 126 -12.74 21.30 -32.46
CA CYS A 126 -11.44 21.93 -32.23
C CYS A 126 -10.81 22.51 -33.51
N GLY A 127 -11.24 22.06 -34.70
CA GLY A 127 -10.75 22.53 -36.00
C GLY A 127 -11.89 22.63 -37.03
N ASN A 128 -12.20 23.83 -37.50
CA ASN A 128 -13.47 24.12 -38.17
C ASN A 128 -13.47 23.77 -39.68
N PHE A 129 -13.62 22.48 -40.04
CA PHE A 129 -13.83 22.02 -41.43
C PHE A 129 -14.62 20.70 -41.55
N THR A 130 -15.25 20.50 -42.71
CA THR A 130 -16.09 19.32 -43.03
C THR A 130 -15.35 18.36 -43.99
N PHE A 131 -15.38 17.05 -43.67
CA PHE A 131 -14.96 15.88 -44.47
C PHE A 131 -14.08 16.04 -45.74
N GLY A 132 -12.85 15.49 -45.68
CA GLY A 132 -12.19 14.88 -46.85
C GLY A 132 -10.65 14.98 -46.93
N ALA A 133 -9.94 14.00 -46.35
CA ALA A 133 -8.52 13.61 -46.59
C ALA A 133 -7.40 14.70 -46.48
N ASP A 134 -6.28 14.52 -45.77
CA ASP A 134 -5.76 13.47 -44.88
C ASP A 134 -4.49 14.02 -44.14
N TYR A 135 -3.94 13.28 -43.15
CA TYR A 135 -2.62 13.44 -42.47
C TYR A 135 -2.25 14.82 -41.89
N SER A 136 -2.15 15.00 -40.56
CA SER A 136 -1.08 14.41 -39.73
C SER A 136 -1.24 14.82 -38.25
N ASN A 137 -0.64 14.07 -37.33
CA ASN A 137 -0.56 14.42 -35.91
C ASN A 137 0.68 15.27 -35.63
N ASP A 138 0.52 16.55 -35.26
CA ASP A 138 1.59 17.53 -35.06
C ASP A 138 1.87 17.86 -33.58
N SER A 139 1.34 17.05 -32.64
CA SER A 139 1.32 17.31 -31.19
C SER A 139 2.68 17.30 -30.45
N THR A 140 3.80 17.48 -31.15
CA THR A 140 5.15 17.52 -30.55
C THR A 140 6.08 18.50 -31.27
N LEU A 141 6.41 19.64 -30.63
CA LEU A 141 7.62 20.42 -30.91
C LEU A 141 7.97 21.36 -29.74
N ASN A 142 9.25 21.66 -29.59
CA ASN A 142 9.88 22.33 -28.44
C ASN A 142 10.59 23.61 -28.92
N TYR A 143 10.46 24.74 -28.22
CA TYR A 143 10.87 26.05 -28.75
C TYR A 143 11.55 26.98 -27.74
N GLY A 144 12.51 27.77 -28.24
CA GLY A 144 13.17 28.83 -27.49
C GLY A 144 13.40 30.11 -28.32
N SER A 145 13.12 31.26 -27.69
CA SER A 145 13.38 32.66 -28.11
C SER A 145 12.48 33.31 -29.20
N ILE A 146 12.35 34.65 -29.11
CA ILE A 146 11.15 35.50 -29.36
C ILE A 146 11.60 36.80 -30.08
N PRO A 147 10.97 37.32 -31.18
CA PRO A 147 9.84 38.29 -31.05
C PRO A 147 8.87 38.53 -32.25
N GLY A 148 7.74 39.20 -31.97
CA GLY A 148 7.01 40.07 -32.94
C GLY A 148 5.51 39.76 -33.14
N THR A 149 4.62 40.63 -32.64
CA THR A 149 3.14 40.48 -32.65
C THR A 149 2.47 40.53 -34.04
N ARG A 150 1.40 39.74 -34.23
CA ARG A 150 0.46 39.76 -35.39
C ARG A 150 -0.96 39.32 -35.01
N SER A 151 -1.98 39.76 -35.76
CA SER A 151 -3.39 39.34 -35.61
C SER A 151 -3.73 38.12 -36.47
N VAL A 152 -4.73 37.33 -36.04
CA VAL A 152 -5.22 36.13 -36.74
C VAL A 152 -6.57 36.38 -37.42
N GLY A 153 -6.71 35.87 -38.64
CA GLY A 153 -7.94 35.86 -39.42
C GLY A 153 -7.68 35.28 -40.81
N GLY A 154 -7.74 33.96 -40.93
CA GLY A 154 -7.45 33.24 -42.16
C GLY A 154 -6.60 31.99 -41.91
N ASP A 155 -6.76 31.02 -42.81
CA ASP A 155 -5.89 29.87 -43.08
C ASP A 155 -4.40 30.18 -42.88
N ASP A 156 -3.72 29.39 -42.04
CA ASP A 156 -2.36 28.91 -42.33
C ASP A 156 -1.95 27.78 -41.36
N VAL A 157 -1.34 26.75 -41.92
CA VAL A 157 -0.61 25.71 -41.19
C VAL A 157 0.81 26.20 -40.86
N ALA A 158 1.27 25.93 -39.64
CA ALA A 158 2.66 25.94 -39.17
C ALA A 158 3.41 27.29 -39.00
N LEU A 159 4.36 27.26 -38.06
CA LEU A 159 5.43 28.25 -37.79
C LEU A 159 4.98 29.65 -37.29
N GLY A 160 4.45 29.69 -36.06
CA GLY A 160 4.24 30.92 -35.28
C GLY A 160 4.36 30.71 -33.76
N PRO A 161 4.50 31.76 -32.95
CA PRO A 161 4.58 31.65 -31.49
C PRO A 161 3.23 31.29 -30.84
N GLN A 162 3.30 30.73 -29.63
CA GLN A 162 2.16 30.35 -28.81
C GLN A 162 1.31 31.56 -28.38
N GLN A 163 -0.03 31.43 -28.39
CA GLN A 163 -0.96 32.44 -27.88
C GLN A 163 -1.08 32.41 -26.35
N GLN A 164 -1.36 33.58 -25.75
CA GLN A 164 -1.59 33.75 -24.31
C GLN A 164 -3.06 34.07 -24.03
N LEU A 165 -3.54 33.86 -22.79
CA LEU A 165 -4.97 34.12 -22.47
C LEU A 165 -5.34 35.61 -22.61
N GLY A 166 -4.36 36.52 -22.51
CA GLY A 166 -4.55 37.95 -22.78
C GLY A 166 -4.99 38.25 -24.22
N ASP A 167 -4.69 37.38 -25.19
CA ASP A 167 -5.10 37.54 -26.60
C ASP A 167 -6.61 37.35 -26.80
N TYR A 168 -7.31 36.78 -25.81
CA TYR A 168 -8.77 36.52 -25.83
C TYR A 168 -9.62 37.64 -25.24
N ALA A 169 -9.01 38.80 -24.91
CA ALA A 169 -9.68 39.97 -24.32
C ALA A 169 -10.46 39.70 -23.02
N ALA A 170 -10.06 38.67 -22.25
CA ALA A 170 -10.62 38.38 -20.95
C ALA A 170 -10.10 39.36 -19.88
N ALA A 171 -11.00 39.87 -19.05
CA ALA A 171 -10.72 40.75 -17.92
C ALA A 171 -11.21 40.14 -16.61
N VAL A 172 -10.62 40.58 -15.49
CA VAL A 172 -11.12 40.27 -14.15
C VAL A 172 -12.39 41.07 -13.91
N ALA A 173 -13.53 40.38 -13.77
CA ALA A 173 -14.82 41.01 -13.49
C ALA A 173 -15.04 41.20 -11.98
N LEU A 174 -14.54 40.27 -11.16
CA LEU A 174 -14.59 40.33 -9.70
C LEU A 174 -13.38 39.64 -9.08
N PHE A 175 -12.80 40.25 -8.06
CA PHE A 175 -11.91 39.58 -7.12
C PHE A 175 -12.13 40.12 -5.70
N ASP A 176 -12.54 39.25 -4.77
CA ASP A 176 -12.89 39.62 -3.39
C ASP A 176 -11.86 39.19 -2.32
N GLY A 177 -10.76 38.58 -2.76
CA GLY A 177 -9.73 37.99 -1.90
C GLY A 177 -9.89 36.49 -1.62
N THR A 178 -11.04 35.89 -1.97
CA THR A 178 -11.32 34.44 -1.87
C THR A 178 -11.98 33.84 -3.11
N SER A 179 -12.47 34.67 -4.03
CA SER A 179 -13.11 34.27 -5.29
C SER A 179 -12.66 35.18 -6.44
N LEU A 180 -12.35 34.60 -7.61
CA LEU A 180 -11.91 35.29 -8.83
C LEU A 180 -12.85 34.94 -9.99
N VAL A 181 -13.38 35.95 -10.68
CA VAL A 181 -14.29 35.81 -11.83
C VAL A 181 -13.68 36.47 -13.06
N LEU A 182 -13.66 35.75 -14.19
CA LEU A 182 -13.14 36.23 -15.47
C LEU A 182 -14.25 36.33 -16.52
N GLU A 183 -14.23 37.42 -17.31
CA GLU A 183 -15.20 37.71 -18.38
C GLU A 183 -14.49 38.26 -19.62
N SER A 184 -14.85 37.78 -20.82
CA SER A 184 -14.42 38.39 -22.09
C SER A 184 -15.63 38.84 -22.92
N PRO A 185 -15.60 40.05 -23.52
CA PRO A 185 -16.59 40.46 -24.51
C PRO A 185 -16.57 39.60 -25.78
N ALA A 186 -15.48 38.88 -26.06
CA ALA A 186 -15.38 38.00 -27.23
C ALA A 186 -16.20 36.70 -27.06
N TRP A 187 -16.55 36.31 -25.83
CA TRP A 187 -17.33 35.09 -25.55
C TRP A 187 -18.84 35.27 -25.79
N SER A 188 -19.31 36.47 -26.16
CA SER A 188 -20.74 36.77 -26.40
C SER A 188 -21.09 37.12 -27.85
N THR A 189 -20.12 37.15 -28.78
CA THR A 189 -20.33 37.60 -30.16
C THR A 189 -20.73 36.50 -31.16
N HIS A 190 -20.96 35.27 -30.69
CA HIS A 190 -21.35 34.15 -31.55
C HIS A 190 -22.89 33.99 -31.64
N PRO A 191 -23.48 33.72 -32.83
CA PRO A 191 -24.92 33.51 -32.95
C PRO A 191 -25.37 32.25 -32.19
N GLY A 192 -26.13 32.43 -31.11
CA GLY A 192 -26.54 31.35 -30.19
C GLY A 192 -25.68 31.22 -28.92
N GLY A 193 -24.65 32.05 -28.76
CA GLY A 193 -23.79 32.06 -27.58
C GLY A 193 -24.46 32.63 -26.33
N ALA A 194 -24.93 31.74 -25.45
CA ALA A 194 -25.09 32.07 -24.03
C ALA A 194 -23.70 32.41 -23.47
N GLY A 195 -23.53 33.62 -22.92
CA GLY A 195 -22.24 34.09 -22.41
C GLY A 195 -21.64 33.12 -21.39
N LEU A 196 -20.37 32.77 -21.62
CA LEU A 196 -19.58 31.88 -20.78
C LEU A 196 -18.90 32.68 -19.67
N GLN A 197 -19.13 32.32 -18.41
CA GLN A 197 -18.54 32.97 -17.24
C GLN A 197 -17.80 31.92 -16.40
N LEU A 198 -16.56 32.23 -15.98
CA LEU A 198 -15.69 31.33 -15.24
C LEU A 198 -15.45 31.86 -13.82
N GLU A 199 -15.74 31.02 -12.81
CA GLU A 199 -15.65 31.36 -11.39
C GLU A 199 -14.70 30.39 -10.66
N PHE A 200 -13.65 30.96 -10.06
CA PHE A 200 -12.58 30.26 -9.34
C PHE A 200 -12.59 30.62 -7.86
N ARG A 201 -12.34 29.65 -6.98
CA ARG A 201 -11.96 29.91 -5.58
C ARG A 201 -10.47 30.16 -5.49
N VAL A 202 -10.11 31.21 -4.75
CA VAL A 202 -8.75 31.60 -4.43
C VAL A 202 -8.47 31.23 -2.98
N SER A 203 -7.61 30.26 -2.78
CA SER A 203 -7.09 29.91 -1.45
C SER A 203 -5.76 30.62 -1.22
N ALA A 204 -5.62 31.30 -0.08
CA ALA A 204 -4.39 31.99 0.28
C ALA A 204 -3.30 30.93 0.58
N ILE A 205 -2.27 30.87 -0.27
CA ILE A 205 -1.16 29.94 -0.08
C ILE A 205 -0.29 30.45 1.08
N THR A 206 -0.07 29.58 2.06
CA THR A 206 0.99 29.74 3.06
C THR A 206 2.34 29.86 2.35
N LEU A 207 3.04 31.00 2.53
CA LEU A 207 4.36 31.32 1.96
C LEU A 207 5.19 30.05 1.71
N ARG A 208 5.45 29.68 0.45
CA ARG A 208 6.24 28.49 0.16
C ARG A 208 7.73 28.81 0.12
N VAL A 209 8.52 27.88 0.64
CA VAL A 209 9.99 27.91 0.68
C VAL A 209 10.53 26.70 -0.06
N ALA A 210 11.83 26.71 -0.39
CA ALA A 210 12.49 25.58 -1.02
C ALA A 210 12.70 24.44 0.00
N ALA A 211 12.44 23.20 -0.41
CA ALA A 211 12.87 22.03 0.32
C ALA A 211 14.34 21.74 -0.07
N PRO A 212 15.30 21.80 0.86
CA PRO A 212 16.71 21.56 0.54
C PRO A 212 16.96 20.09 0.19
N GLU A 213 17.96 19.82 -0.66
CA GLU A 213 18.48 18.47 -0.88
C GLU A 213 19.38 18.07 0.30
N ILE A 214 18.95 17.04 1.02
CA ILE A 214 19.61 16.54 2.23
C ILE A 214 20.07 15.09 2.10
N ARG A 215 19.81 14.39 0.98
CA ARG A 215 20.32 13.03 0.77
C ARG A 215 21.85 13.02 0.80
N GLY A 216 22.42 12.02 1.47
CA GLY A 216 23.85 11.88 1.67
C GLY A 216 24.46 12.76 2.78
N LEU A 217 23.71 13.69 3.37
CA LEU A 217 24.13 14.40 4.59
C LEU A 217 23.98 13.51 5.83
N ASP A 218 24.64 13.87 6.93
CA ASP A 218 24.38 13.28 8.26
C ASP A 218 23.19 13.96 8.96
N GLU A 219 22.68 13.34 10.03
CA GLU A 219 21.52 13.83 10.80
C GLU A 219 21.67 15.29 11.27
N PRO A 220 22.82 15.72 11.84
CA PRO A 220 23.03 17.12 12.22
C PRO A 220 23.05 18.10 11.04
N ALA A 221 23.73 17.76 9.93
CA ALA A 221 23.80 18.65 8.76
C ALA A 221 22.46 18.74 8.02
N ALA A 222 21.71 17.63 7.92
CA ALA A 222 20.36 17.63 7.38
C ALA A 222 19.41 18.51 8.21
N GLY A 223 19.45 18.36 9.55
CA GLY A 223 18.67 19.21 10.46
C GLY A 223 19.01 20.70 10.34
N ALA A 224 20.30 21.04 10.23
CA ALA A 224 20.74 22.42 10.01
C ALA A 224 20.28 23.00 8.66
N ALA A 225 20.29 22.19 7.59
CA ALA A 225 19.80 22.61 6.27
C ALA A 225 18.28 22.86 6.27
N ILE A 226 17.49 21.98 6.89
CA ILE A 226 16.03 22.13 7.03
C ILE A 226 15.69 23.43 7.79
N VAL A 227 16.30 23.64 8.95
CA VAL A 227 16.04 24.83 9.78
C VAL A 227 16.51 26.11 9.07
N GLY A 228 17.65 26.05 8.36
CA GLY A 228 18.16 27.16 7.54
C GLY A 228 17.23 27.56 6.38
N ALA A 229 16.40 26.64 5.89
CA ALA A 229 15.39 26.89 4.86
C ALA A 229 14.04 27.42 5.41
N GLY A 230 13.91 27.60 6.72
CA GLY A 230 12.63 28.02 7.34
C GLY A 230 11.60 26.88 7.48
N LEU A 231 12.07 25.63 7.51
CA LEU A 231 11.27 24.42 7.69
C LEU A 231 11.52 23.80 9.07
N THR A 232 10.67 22.85 9.46
CA THR A 232 10.83 22.10 10.72
C THR A 232 11.33 20.67 10.45
N VAL A 233 12.12 20.12 11.37
CA VAL A 233 12.53 18.71 11.28
C VAL A 233 11.32 17.84 11.66
N GLY A 234 10.90 16.99 10.73
CA GLY A 234 9.81 16.03 10.94
C GLY A 234 10.29 14.72 11.55
N THR A 235 9.53 13.64 11.33
CA THR A 235 9.91 12.29 11.78
C THR A 235 11.21 11.85 11.13
N VAL A 236 12.20 11.51 11.96
CA VAL A 236 13.43 10.85 11.53
C VAL A 236 13.30 9.35 11.77
N THR A 237 13.26 8.56 10.71
CA THR A 237 13.23 7.09 10.79
C THR A 237 14.57 6.49 10.37
N ARG A 238 14.79 5.21 10.67
CA ARG A 238 16.06 4.51 10.39
C ARG A 238 15.80 3.22 9.64
N ALA A 239 16.33 3.10 8.42
CA ALA A 239 16.14 1.94 7.56
C ALA A 239 17.47 1.51 6.93
N ASN A 240 17.56 0.26 6.48
CA ASN A 240 18.79 -0.28 5.89
C ASN A 240 18.84 0.06 4.39
N HIS A 241 20.00 0.48 3.87
CA HIS A 241 20.15 0.91 2.47
C HIS A 241 21.37 0.27 1.82
N PRO A 242 21.25 -0.33 0.61
CA PRO A 242 22.30 -1.16 0.02
C PRO A 242 23.60 -0.42 -0.34
N SER A 243 23.55 0.91 -0.50
CA SER A 243 24.68 1.72 -0.99
C SER A 243 24.96 3.01 -0.21
N VAL A 244 24.12 3.38 0.76
CA VAL A 244 24.31 4.61 1.56
C VAL A 244 24.92 4.21 2.90
N PRO A 245 26.09 4.76 3.29
CA PRO A 245 26.73 4.44 4.56
C PRO A 245 25.82 4.68 5.76
N ALA A 246 25.98 3.86 6.80
CA ALA A 246 25.24 4.04 8.05
C ALA A 246 25.45 5.46 8.63
N GLY A 247 24.37 6.11 9.03
CA GLY A 247 24.36 7.49 9.53
C GLY A 247 24.07 8.58 8.50
N ALA A 248 24.04 8.27 7.20
CA ALA A 248 23.69 9.23 6.15
C ALA A 248 22.21 9.14 5.73
N VAL A 249 21.62 10.26 5.32
CA VAL A 249 20.22 10.36 4.86
C VAL A 249 20.05 9.66 3.51
N VAL A 250 19.10 8.72 3.46
CA VAL A 250 18.73 7.89 2.30
C VAL A 250 17.69 8.59 1.43
N SER A 251 16.64 9.07 2.08
CA SER A 251 15.47 9.67 1.43
C SER A 251 14.87 10.73 2.34
N GLN A 252 14.24 11.72 1.71
CA GLN A 252 13.53 12.80 2.36
C GLN A 252 12.12 12.91 1.78
N ASN A 253 11.18 13.36 2.61
CA ASN A 253 9.83 13.72 2.22
C ASN A 253 9.45 15.02 2.95
N PRO A 254 9.19 16.13 2.25
CA PRO A 254 9.18 16.29 0.80
C PRO A 254 10.57 16.12 0.13
N SER A 255 10.56 15.73 -1.15
CA SER A 255 11.78 15.74 -1.99
C SER A 255 12.30 17.17 -2.18
N ALA A 256 13.58 17.30 -2.55
CA ALA A 256 14.17 18.59 -2.82
C ALA A 256 13.48 19.29 -4.00
N CYS A 257 13.10 20.56 -3.82
CA CYS A 257 12.44 21.37 -4.84
C CYS A 257 12.42 22.86 -4.47
N ASP A 258 12.40 23.70 -5.49
CA ASP A 258 12.28 25.16 -5.33
C ASP A 258 10.84 25.56 -5.00
N ALA A 259 10.68 26.45 -4.01
CA ALA A 259 9.41 27.07 -3.60
C ALA A 259 8.21 26.11 -3.43
N CYS A 260 8.45 24.85 -3.11
CA CYS A 260 7.44 23.80 -3.22
C CYS A 260 6.65 23.53 -1.93
N VAL A 261 7.09 24.00 -0.76
CA VAL A 261 6.56 23.58 0.55
C VAL A 261 6.19 24.76 1.45
N PRO A 262 5.05 24.77 2.16
CA PRO A 262 4.72 25.85 3.09
C PRO A 262 5.81 26.09 4.15
N ALA A 263 6.10 27.36 4.45
CA ALA A 263 7.02 27.74 5.51
C ALA A 263 6.60 27.11 6.85
N GLY A 264 7.57 26.58 7.60
CA GLY A 264 7.33 25.80 8.82
C GLY A 264 6.92 24.34 8.62
N SER A 265 6.69 23.86 7.38
CA SER A 265 6.38 22.44 7.12
C SER A 265 7.45 21.49 7.65
N ALA A 266 7.02 20.30 8.06
CA ALA A 266 7.91 19.24 8.52
C ALA A 266 8.60 18.54 7.33
N VAL A 267 9.92 18.37 7.42
CA VAL A 267 10.69 17.50 6.51
C VAL A 267 11.04 16.21 7.25
N HIS A 268 10.40 15.12 6.84
CA HIS A 268 10.66 13.77 7.33
C HIS A 268 11.81 13.16 6.53
N PHE A 269 12.68 12.38 7.15
CA PHE A 269 13.76 11.72 6.43
C PHE A 269 14.23 10.41 7.06
N VAL A 270 14.81 9.56 6.23
CA VAL A 270 15.26 8.22 6.59
C VAL A 270 16.78 8.22 6.67
N ILE A 271 17.33 7.78 7.80
CA ILE A 271 18.77 7.58 7.97
C ILE A 271 19.12 6.12 7.68
N SER A 272 20.20 5.91 6.94
CA SER A 272 20.73 4.59 6.66
C SER A 272 21.25 3.92 7.94
N LEU A 273 20.86 2.67 8.15
CA LEU A 273 21.49 1.74 9.08
C LEU A 273 22.64 0.94 8.41
N GLY A 274 22.90 1.20 7.13
CA GLY A 274 23.84 0.46 6.29
C GLY A 274 23.17 -0.66 5.46
N PRO A 275 23.95 -1.41 4.66
CA PRO A 275 23.43 -2.46 3.79
C PRO A 275 22.85 -3.65 4.54
N VAL A 276 21.88 -4.29 3.90
CA VAL A 276 21.21 -5.45 4.48
C VAL A 276 22.11 -6.68 4.44
N THR A 277 22.51 -7.20 5.61
CA THR A 277 23.64 -8.15 5.75
C THR A 277 23.37 -9.57 5.24
N GLY A 278 23.37 -9.72 3.91
CA GLY A 278 23.34 -10.98 3.17
C GLY A 278 24.43 -11.07 2.08
N ALA A 279 25.52 -10.29 2.20
CA ALA A 279 26.69 -10.16 1.34
C ALA A 279 26.68 -10.95 0.00
N ALA A 280 26.69 -10.22 -1.11
CA ALA A 280 26.90 -10.76 -2.45
C ALA A 280 28.17 -11.64 -2.54
N VAL A 281 28.25 -12.49 -3.58
CA VAL A 281 29.42 -13.39 -3.76
C VAL A 281 30.77 -12.66 -3.83
N PRO A 282 30.91 -11.46 -4.44
CA PRO A 282 32.13 -10.66 -4.35
C PRO A 282 32.53 -10.34 -2.90
N ASP A 283 31.59 -9.89 -2.07
CA ASP A 283 31.83 -9.51 -0.67
C ASP A 283 32.20 -10.73 0.20
N LEU A 284 31.59 -11.88 -0.07
CA LEU A 284 31.98 -13.15 0.55
C LEU A 284 33.38 -13.59 0.14
N LEU A 285 33.75 -13.43 -1.15
CA LEU A 285 35.10 -13.71 -1.63
C LEU A 285 36.13 -12.76 -1.00
N ASP A 286 35.77 -11.50 -0.76
CA ASP A 286 36.64 -10.53 -0.11
C ASP A 286 36.73 -10.75 1.40
N ARG A 287 35.68 -11.26 2.05
CA ARG A 287 35.76 -11.79 3.43
C ARG A 287 36.73 -12.98 3.50
N LEU A 288 36.57 -13.94 2.59
CA LEU A 288 37.42 -15.13 2.51
C LEU A 288 38.89 -14.80 2.24
N ASP A 289 39.17 -13.81 1.39
CA ASP A 289 40.54 -13.35 1.10
C ASP A 289 41.15 -12.55 2.27
N ARG A 290 40.34 -11.76 3.01
CA ARG A 290 40.78 -11.09 4.25
C ARG A 290 41.14 -12.11 5.34
N ASP A 291 40.25 -13.07 5.60
CA ASP A 291 40.47 -14.12 6.60
C ASP A 291 41.67 -15.01 6.24
N LEU A 292 41.89 -15.28 4.96
CA LEU A 292 43.07 -15.98 4.45
C LEU A 292 44.36 -15.16 4.63
N ALA A 293 44.30 -13.84 4.38
CA ALA A 293 45.44 -12.92 4.52
C ALA A 293 45.84 -12.64 5.97
N ALA A 294 44.93 -12.84 6.93
CA ALA A 294 45.20 -12.69 8.37
C ALA A 294 46.01 -13.85 8.97
N LEU A 295 46.17 -14.97 8.25
CA LEU A 295 46.91 -16.13 8.74
C LEU A 295 48.43 -15.97 8.57
N ASP A 296 49.18 -16.21 9.65
CA ASP A 296 50.64 -16.31 9.58
C ASP A 296 51.06 -17.63 8.92
N MET A 297 51.19 -17.59 7.60
CA MET A 297 51.53 -18.75 6.77
C MET A 297 52.70 -18.46 5.82
N HIS A 298 53.40 -19.52 5.42
CA HIS A 298 54.58 -19.37 4.57
C HIS A 298 54.25 -18.70 3.22
N ARG A 299 55.11 -17.76 2.79
CA ARG A 299 54.84 -16.85 1.65
C ARG A 299 54.48 -17.53 0.32
N TRP A 300 54.95 -18.75 0.05
CA TRP A 300 54.55 -19.49 -1.17
C TRP A 300 53.11 -20.02 -1.08
N LEU A 301 52.68 -20.48 0.11
CA LEU A 301 51.34 -21.03 0.34
C LEU A 301 50.29 -19.91 0.29
N ALA A 302 50.61 -18.76 0.90
CA ALA A 302 49.79 -17.55 0.82
C ALA A 302 49.60 -17.04 -0.62
N ARG A 303 50.54 -17.29 -1.53
CA ARG A 303 50.36 -16.98 -2.97
C ARG A 303 49.44 -18.01 -3.63
N LEU A 304 49.72 -19.30 -3.43
CA LEU A 304 48.96 -20.40 -4.04
C LEU A 304 47.46 -20.30 -3.76
N LEU A 305 47.08 -20.09 -2.50
CA LEU A 305 45.68 -20.02 -2.08
C LEU A 305 44.99 -18.74 -2.58
N ARG A 306 45.69 -17.59 -2.59
CA ARG A 306 45.17 -16.36 -3.20
C ARG A 306 45.03 -16.46 -4.71
N ASP A 307 45.87 -17.23 -5.40
CA ASP A 307 45.74 -17.49 -6.84
C ASP A 307 44.46 -18.27 -7.18
N ASP A 308 44.02 -19.18 -6.30
CA ASP A 308 42.72 -19.83 -6.43
C ASP A 308 41.58 -18.81 -6.31
N LEU A 309 41.57 -17.99 -5.26
CA LEU A 309 40.54 -16.96 -5.06
C LEU A 309 40.51 -15.93 -6.19
N ARG A 310 41.68 -15.55 -6.74
CA ARG A 310 41.78 -14.71 -7.95
C ARG A 310 41.13 -15.38 -9.16
N ARG A 311 41.33 -16.69 -9.38
CA ARG A 311 40.65 -17.45 -10.45
C ARG A 311 39.13 -17.53 -10.22
N VAL A 312 38.67 -17.70 -8.98
CA VAL A 312 37.24 -17.69 -8.64
C VAL A 312 36.62 -16.34 -8.94
N ARG A 313 37.20 -15.22 -8.47
CA ARG A 313 36.72 -13.85 -8.77
C ARG A 313 36.61 -13.60 -10.28
N GLN A 314 37.64 -13.94 -11.07
CA GLN A 314 37.60 -13.78 -12.53
C GLN A 314 36.55 -14.65 -13.22
N ALA A 315 36.23 -15.83 -12.68
CA ALA A 315 35.17 -16.68 -13.20
C ALA A 315 33.79 -16.10 -12.87
N VAL A 316 33.57 -15.63 -11.63
CA VAL A 316 32.33 -14.96 -11.20
C VAL A 316 32.06 -13.69 -12.01
N GLN A 317 33.06 -12.82 -12.18
CA GLN A 317 32.97 -11.60 -13.01
C GLN A 317 32.64 -11.85 -14.49
N ARG A 318 32.88 -13.08 -14.98
CA ARG A 318 32.54 -13.50 -16.35
C ARG A 318 31.27 -14.35 -16.41
N HIS A 319 30.49 -14.39 -15.33
CA HIS A 319 29.29 -15.23 -15.14
C HIS A 319 29.53 -16.73 -15.38
N ARG A 320 30.76 -17.21 -15.12
CA ARG A 320 31.18 -18.60 -15.33
C ARG A 320 31.11 -19.42 -14.04
N ASN A 321 29.87 -19.75 -13.63
CA ASN A 321 29.59 -20.46 -12.37
C ASN A 321 30.30 -21.82 -12.27
N VAL A 322 30.33 -22.63 -13.35
CA VAL A 322 31.01 -23.95 -13.32
C VAL A 322 32.53 -23.84 -13.08
N PRO A 323 33.31 -23.04 -13.82
CA PRO A 323 34.72 -22.78 -13.48
C PRO A 323 34.94 -22.21 -12.06
N ALA A 324 34.07 -21.30 -11.61
CA ALA A 324 34.15 -20.74 -10.26
C ALA A 324 34.01 -21.83 -9.19
N LEU A 325 32.98 -22.68 -9.31
CA LEU A 325 32.72 -23.83 -8.43
C LEU A 325 33.89 -24.82 -8.40
N VAL A 326 34.47 -25.15 -9.56
CA VAL A 326 35.60 -26.07 -9.63
C VAL A 326 36.81 -25.50 -8.89
N GLN A 327 37.17 -24.24 -9.13
CA GLN A 327 38.30 -23.59 -8.46
C GLN A 327 38.08 -23.46 -6.95
N LEU A 328 36.84 -23.14 -6.54
CA LEU A 328 36.47 -22.98 -5.13
C LEU A 328 36.46 -24.31 -4.36
N ARG A 329 36.03 -25.42 -4.99
CA ARG A 329 36.17 -26.77 -4.41
C ARG A 329 37.64 -27.19 -4.30
N TRP A 330 38.48 -26.84 -5.27
CA TRP A 330 39.94 -27.07 -5.19
C TRP A 330 40.60 -26.25 -4.07
N PHE A 331 40.17 -25.01 -3.85
CA PHE A 331 40.59 -24.19 -2.71
C PHE A 331 40.20 -24.84 -1.38
N ALA A 332 38.90 -25.17 -1.20
CA ALA A 332 38.40 -25.79 0.03
C ALA A 332 39.09 -27.12 0.33
N TRP A 333 39.28 -27.98 -0.68
CA TRP A 333 40.02 -29.24 -0.53
C TRP A 333 41.49 -29.02 -0.11
N LYS A 334 42.19 -28.03 -0.70
CA LYS A 334 43.57 -27.69 -0.30
C LYS A 334 43.63 -27.21 1.14
N VAL A 335 42.73 -26.31 1.55
CA VAL A 335 42.67 -25.81 2.94
C VAL A 335 42.39 -26.95 3.92
N ALA A 336 41.42 -27.82 3.63
CA ALA A 336 41.11 -28.99 4.45
C ALA A 336 42.30 -29.98 4.55
N TRP A 337 43.01 -30.25 3.45
CA TRP A 337 44.18 -31.14 3.44
C TRP A 337 45.41 -30.58 4.20
N LEU A 338 45.50 -29.25 4.32
CA LEU A 338 46.53 -28.54 5.09
C LEU A 338 46.16 -28.32 6.56
N SER A 339 44.92 -28.62 6.95
CA SER A 339 44.40 -28.48 8.32
C SER A 339 45.26 -29.24 9.32
N GLY A 340 45.66 -28.57 10.40
CA GLY A 340 46.53 -29.11 11.44
C GLY A 340 47.99 -29.38 11.01
N ARG A 341 48.37 -29.03 9.78
CA ARG A 341 49.74 -29.20 9.23
C ARG A 341 50.41 -27.87 8.89
N MET A 342 49.76 -27.07 8.06
CA MET A 342 50.26 -25.77 7.58
C MET A 342 49.21 -24.64 7.70
N VAL A 343 47.98 -25.00 8.05
CA VAL A 343 46.90 -24.08 8.41
C VAL A 343 46.33 -24.55 9.76
N PRO A 344 46.13 -23.69 10.77
CA PRO A 344 45.51 -24.09 12.03
C PRO A 344 44.10 -24.67 11.80
N ALA A 345 43.73 -25.70 12.56
CA ALA A 345 42.50 -26.46 12.27
C ALA A 345 41.22 -25.62 12.38
N GLY A 346 41.16 -24.66 13.32
CA GLY A 346 40.05 -23.72 13.46
C GLY A 346 39.91 -22.78 12.25
N ASP A 347 41.02 -22.19 11.79
CA ASP A 347 41.03 -21.33 10.60
C ASP A 347 40.72 -22.12 9.32
N ALA A 348 41.24 -23.33 9.18
CA ALA A 348 40.91 -24.21 8.06
C ALA A 348 39.41 -24.50 8.02
N THR A 349 38.78 -24.75 9.17
CA THR A 349 37.34 -24.97 9.29
C THR A 349 36.54 -23.72 8.89
N ARG A 350 36.94 -22.54 9.37
CA ARG A 350 36.31 -21.25 9.02
C ARG A 350 36.38 -20.95 7.51
N LEU A 351 37.57 -21.09 6.92
CA LEU A 351 37.79 -20.83 5.49
C LEU A 351 37.06 -21.82 4.58
N VAL A 352 36.95 -23.10 4.98
CA VAL A 352 36.15 -24.10 4.25
C VAL A 352 34.67 -23.75 4.32
N ALA A 353 34.12 -23.42 5.49
CA ALA A 353 32.72 -23.04 5.64
C ALA A 353 32.35 -21.81 4.77
N GLN A 354 33.21 -20.79 4.73
CA GLN A 354 33.03 -19.62 3.86
C GLN A 354 33.08 -19.99 2.36
N ALA A 355 33.99 -20.88 1.95
CA ALA A 355 34.05 -21.39 0.58
C ALA A 355 32.81 -22.26 0.25
N GLU A 356 32.23 -22.96 1.21
CA GLU A 356 31.00 -23.74 1.05
C GLU A 356 29.76 -22.85 0.93
N GLU A 357 29.67 -21.72 1.66
CA GLU A 357 28.61 -20.72 1.48
C GLU A 357 28.59 -20.19 0.03
N ILE A 358 29.74 -19.74 -0.47
CA ILE A 358 29.89 -19.24 -1.84
C ILE A 358 29.60 -20.36 -2.86
N THR A 359 30.03 -21.60 -2.57
CA THR A 359 29.72 -22.77 -3.39
C THR A 359 28.21 -23.03 -3.46
N SER A 360 27.49 -22.88 -2.36
CA SER A 360 26.04 -23.05 -2.29
C SER A 360 25.32 -22.04 -3.21
N ARG A 361 25.67 -20.75 -3.13
CA ARG A 361 25.10 -19.71 -4.01
C ARG A 361 25.39 -19.98 -5.49
N LEU A 362 26.65 -20.31 -5.83
CA LEU A 362 27.04 -20.59 -7.22
C LEU A 362 26.39 -21.86 -7.80
N ARG A 363 26.06 -22.87 -6.97
CA ARG A 363 25.33 -24.07 -7.42
C ARG A 363 23.92 -23.75 -7.89
N LYS A 364 23.22 -22.82 -7.22
CA LYS A 364 21.86 -22.41 -7.60
C LYS A 364 21.80 -21.83 -9.01
N GLY A 365 22.84 -21.08 -9.40
CA GLY A 365 23.00 -20.55 -10.76
C GLY A 365 23.49 -21.56 -11.81
N LEU A 366 23.46 -22.87 -11.55
CA LEU A 366 23.70 -23.90 -12.57
C LEU A 366 22.44 -24.26 -13.37
N SER A 367 21.26 -24.06 -12.78
CA SER A 367 19.95 -24.37 -13.40
C SER A 367 19.52 -23.37 -14.48
N GLY A 368 20.39 -22.42 -14.84
CA GLY A 368 20.05 -21.22 -15.61
C GLY A 368 19.53 -20.08 -14.71
N PRO A 369 19.31 -18.88 -15.27
CA PRO A 369 18.68 -17.80 -14.54
C PRO A 369 17.21 -18.16 -14.24
N PRO A 370 16.73 -18.03 -12.99
CA PRO A 370 15.32 -18.23 -12.68
C PRO A 370 14.49 -17.17 -13.41
N ARG A 371 13.27 -17.55 -13.82
CA ARG A 371 12.37 -16.70 -14.59
C ARG A 371 11.06 -16.45 -13.83
N SER A 372 10.48 -15.29 -14.05
CA SER A 372 9.11 -14.98 -13.66
C SER A 372 8.10 -15.82 -14.45
N GLY A 373 6.89 -15.98 -13.91
CA GLY A 373 5.80 -16.75 -14.52
C GLY A 373 5.25 -17.87 -13.63
N MET A 374 4.32 -18.63 -14.18
CA MET A 374 3.70 -19.77 -13.50
C MET A 374 4.69 -20.92 -13.28
N ARG A 375 4.58 -21.54 -12.09
CA ARG A 375 5.30 -22.74 -11.68
C ARG A 375 4.35 -23.72 -10.97
N GLU A 376 4.78 -24.97 -10.89
CA GLU A 376 4.11 -26.03 -10.16
C GLU A 376 5.04 -26.61 -9.08
N ILE A 377 4.46 -27.05 -7.97
CA ILE A 377 5.11 -27.82 -6.90
C ILE A 377 4.23 -29.01 -6.51
N LEU A 378 4.85 -30.13 -6.13
CA LEU A 378 4.18 -31.25 -5.49
C LEU A 378 4.25 -31.08 -3.97
N SER A 379 3.15 -30.67 -3.34
CA SER A 379 3.02 -30.53 -1.88
C SER A 379 2.06 -31.60 -1.36
N GLN A 380 2.49 -32.40 -0.39
CA GLN A 380 1.66 -33.47 0.22
C GLN A 380 1.06 -34.46 -0.81
N GLY A 381 1.74 -34.67 -1.94
CA GLY A 381 1.26 -35.51 -3.04
C GLY A 381 0.23 -34.84 -3.97
N VAL A 382 -0.18 -33.61 -3.69
CA VAL A 382 -1.07 -32.80 -4.54
C VAL A 382 -0.23 -31.78 -5.32
N ARG A 383 -0.56 -31.61 -6.60
CA ARG A 383 0.08 -30.61 -7.46
C ARG A 383 -0.55 -29.24 -7.22
N ARG A 384 0.28 -28.24 -6.93
CA ARG A 384 -0.10 -26.87 -6.60
C ARG A 384 0.55 -25.90 -7.57
N SER A 385 -0.16 -24.84 -7.95
CA SER A 385 0.35 -23.78 -8.81
C SER A 385 0.68 -22.51 -8.03
N TYR A 386 1.64 -21.76 -8.53
CA TYR A 386 1.94 -20.40 -8.07
C TYR A 386 2.57 -19.59 -9.20
N HIS A 387 2.25 -18.29 -9.25
CA HIS A 387 3.04 -17.34 -10.03
C HIS A 387 4.22 -16.86 -9.19
N ILE A 388 5.36 -16.59 -9.83
CA ILE A 388 6.49 -15.92 -9.19
C ILE A 388 6.99 -14.79 -10.07
N ASP A 389 7.29 -13.64 -9.47
CA ASP A 389 8.05 -12.58 -10.10
C ASP A 389 9.46 -12.54 -9.50
N ILE A 390 10.44 -12.71 -10.39
CA ILE A 390 11.86 -12.56 -10.11
C ILE A 390 12.27 -11.18 -10.63
N PRO A 391 12.98 -10.35 -9.84
CA PRO A 391 13.47 -9.07 -10.31
C PRO A 391 14.36 -9.20 -11.56
N ASP A 392 14.26 -8.24 -12.49
CA ASP A 392 15.00 -8.25 -13.77
C ASP A 392 16.52 -8.30 -13.58
N ASP A 393 17.01 -7.74 -12.48
CA ASP A 393 18.43 -7.69 -12.11
C ASP A 393 18.87 -8.83 -11.17
N TYR A 394 17.99 -9.79 -10.89
CA TYR A 394 18.26 -10.89 -9.98
C TYR A 394 19.50 -11.69 -10.41
N SER A 395 20.40 -11.92 -9.45
CA SER A 395 21.55 -12.78 -9.63
C SER A 395 21.84 -13.59 -8.39
N VAL A 396 22.13 -14.89 -8.56
CA VAL A 396 22.61 -15.75 -7.47
C VAL A 396 23.95 -15.31 -6.88
N THR A 397 24.68 -14.43 -7.59
CA THR A 397 25.93 -13.82 -7.11
C THR A 397 25.73 -12.42 -6.52
N GLY A 398 24.55 -11.83 -6.66
CA GLY A 398 24.21 -10.49 -6.20
C GLY A 398 23.71 -10.44 -4.76
N GLU A 399 23.16 -9.28 -4.38
CA GLU A 399 22.54 -9.07 -3.08
C GLU A 399 21.21 -9.84 -2.95
N PRO A 400 20.96 -10.54 -1.84
CA PRO A 400 19.71 -11.25 -1.63
C PRO A 400 18.50 -10.29 -1.51
N ARG A 401 17.48 -10.52 -2.34
CA ARG A 401 16.22 -9.78 -2.31
C ARG A 401 15.32 -10.26 -1.16
N PRO A 402 14.45 -9.40 -0.60
CA PRO A 402 13.27 -9.84 0.16
C PRO A 402 12.41 -10.83 -0.61
N VAL A 403 11.51 -11.51 0.10
CA VAL A 403 10.41 -12.29 -0.49
C VAL A 403 9.08 -11.76 0.05
N LEU A 404 8.12 -11.52 -0.84
CA LEU A 404 6.74 -11.17 -0.49
C LEU A 404 5.78 -12.25 -1.00
N PHE A 405 5.06 -12.91 -0.10
CA PHE A 405 3.97 -13.81 -0.46
C PHE A 405 2.65 -13.03 -0.54
N MET A 406 1.87 -13.27 -1.59
CA MET A 406 0.62 -12.55 -1.87
C MET A 406 -0.53 -13.55 -2.05
N PHE A 407 -1.50 -13.53 -1.14
CA PHE A 407 -2.59 -14.52 -1.06
C PHE A 407 -3.94 -13.92 -1.46
N HIS A 408 -4.60 -14.52 -2.46
CA HIS A 408 -5.89 -14.04 -2.95
C HIS A 408 -7.05 -14.36 -2.00
N GLY A 409 -8.18 -13.66 -2.12
CA GLY A 409 -9.41 -14.00 -1.40
C GLY A 409 -10.18 -15.18 -2.02
N THR A 410 -11.28 -15.58 -1.36
CA THR A 410 -12.17 -16.68 -1.79
C THR A 410 -12.58 -16.56 -3.26
N GLY A 411 -12.51 -17.66 -4.01
CA GLY A 411 -12.82 -17.72 -5.44
C GLY A 411 -11.80 -17.05 -6.37
N GLY A 412 -10.76 -16.42 -5.81
CA GLY A 412 -9.68 -15.80 -6.57
C GLY A 412 -8.61 -16.77 -7.09
N SER A 413 -7.56 -16.18 -7.67
CA SER A 413 -6.31 -16.86 -8.03
C SER A 413 -5.17 -15.82 -8.07
N HIS A 414 -3.96 -16.25 -8.44
CA HIS A 414 -2.86 -15.33 -8.77
C HIS A 414 -3.24 -14.24 -9.78
N LEU A 415 -4.20 -14.51 -10.68
CA LEU A 415 -4.69 -13.54 -11.68
C LEU A 415 -5.26 -12.27 -11.06
N ASN A 416 -5.73 -12.31 -9.82
CA ASN A 416 -6.25 -11.12 -9.14
C ASN A 416 -5.18 -10.02 -8.99
N PHE A 417 -3.90 -10.41 -8.86
CA PHE A 417 -2.73 -9.52 -8.74
C PHE A 417 -2.00 -9.29 -10.09
N MET A 418 -2.46 -9.90 -11.19
CA MET A 418 -1.90 -9.69 -12.52
C MET A 418 -2.51 -8.45 -13.19
N PRO A 419 -1.84 -7.82 -14.18
CA PRO A 419 -2.38 -6.62 -14.84
C PRO A 419 -3.80 -6.82 -15.40
N GLY A 420 -4.73 -5.98 -14.95
CA GLY A 420 -6.17 -6.09 -15.28
C GLY A 420 -6.97 -6.97 -14.30
N GLY A 421 -6.32 -7.51 -13.27
CA GLY A 421 -6.95 -8.22 -12.16
C GLY A 421 -7.63 -7.26 -11.17
N ILE A 422 -8.52 -7.82 -10.35
CA ILE A 422 -9.33 -7.02 -9.41
C ILE A 422 -8.54 -6.31 -8.30
N TYR A 423 -7.25 -6.63 -8.14
CA TYR A 423 -6.35 -5.97 -7.18
C TYR A 423 -5.37 -4.98 -7.85
N THR A 424 -5.55 -4.66 -9.15
CA THR A 424 -4.64 -3.74 -9.89
C THR A 424 -5.30 -2.42 -10.31
N ALA A 425 -6.26 -1.92 -9.55
CA ALA A 425 -6.76 -0.55 -9.70
C ALA A 425 -5.69 0.48 -9.27
N ASP A 426 -5.85 1.74 -9.68
CA ASP A 426 -4.92 2.82 -9.32
C ASP A 426 -4.78 2.96 -7.79
N GLY A 427 -3.53 2.96 -7.30
CA GLY A 427 -3.18 2.96 -5.87
C GLY A 427 -3.23 1.58 -5.17
N ALA A 428 -3.83 0.58 -5.81
CA ALA A 428 -4.02 -0.78 -5.26
C ALA A 428 -3.05 -1.83 -5.83
N ASP A 429 -2.38 -1.53 -6.95
CA ASP A 429 -1.40 -2.41 -7.63
C ASP A 429 -0.07 -2.52 -6.87
N LEU A 430 -0.10 -3.26 -5.75
CA LEU A 430 1.06 -3.58 -4.94
C LEU A 430 2.16 -4.31 -5.73
N ARG A 431 1.79 -5.10 -6.75
CA ARG A 431 2.77 -5.83 -7.58
C ARG A 431 3.65 -4.85 -8.37
N ARG A 432 3.05 -3.83 -8.98
CA ARG A 432 3.77 -2.74 -9.66
C ARG A 432 4.57 -1.87 -8.70
N LYS A 433 4.07 -1.61 -7.48
CA LYS A 433 4.80 -0.87 -6.43
C LYS A 433 6.08 -1.59 -6.00
N VAL A 434 6.02 -2.90 -5.78
CA VAL A 434 7.17 -3.72 -5.35
C VAL A 434 8.19 -3.88 -6.48
N GLY A 435 7.72 -4.16 -7.70
CA GLY A 435 8.57 -4.22 -8.90
C GLY A 435 9.82 -5.10 -8.71
N ASN A 436 11.01 -4.49 -8.83
CA ASN A 436 12.31 -5.17 -8.70
C ASN A 436 12.89 -5.16 -7.27
N ASP A 437 12.19 -4.63 -6.28
CA ASP A 437 12.71 -4.55 -4.90
C ASP A 437 12.70 -5.90 -4.19
N ALA A 438 11.76 -6.80 -4.52
CA ALA A 438 11.58 -8.10 -3.90
C ALA A 438 11.21 -9.21 -4.91
N ILE A 439 11.41 -10.46 -4.50
CA ILE A 439 10.82 -11.62 -5.19
C ILE A 439 9.38 -11.76 -4.71
N MET A 440 8.40 -11.69 -5.61
CA MET A 440 6.99 -11.87 -5.26
C MET A 440 6.52 -13.28 -5.59
N VAL A 441 5.82 -13.92 -4.66
CA VAL A 441 5.31 -15.29 -4.78
C VAL A 441 3.81 -15.25 -4.56
N ILE A 442 3.04 -15.71 -5.55
CA ILE A 442 1.58 -15.52 -5.61
C ILE A 442 0.95 -16.90 -5.81
N PRO A 443 0.69 -17.67 -4.73
CA PRO A 443 0.22 -19.04 -4.83
C PRO A 443 -1.29 -19.11 -5.08
N ASP A 444 -1.74 -20.20 -5.70
CA ASP A 444 -3.16 -20.52 -5.83
C ASP A 444 -3.64 -21.45 -4.70
N ALA A 445 -4.79 -21.12 -4.13
CA ALA A 445 -5.55 -22.04 -3.29
C ALA A 445 -6.13 -23.18 -4.14
N LEU A 446 -6.42 -24.33 -3.51
CA LEU A 446 -7.18 -25.39 -4.18
C LEU A 446 -8.68 -25.05 -4.18
N PRO A 447 -9.45 -25.56 -5.17
CA PRO A 447 -10.90 -25.56 -5.07
C PRO A 447 -11.37 -26.44 -3.90
N GLY A 448 -12.36 -25.95 -3.16
CA GLY A 448 -13.13 -26.73 -2.18
C GLY A 448 -14.07 -27.74 -2.86
N GLU A 449 -14.89 -28.41 -2.05
CA GLU A 449 -15.90 -29.36 -2.55
C GLU A 449 -16.98 -28.69 -3.42
N ASP A 450 -17.20 -27.39 -3.21
CA ASP A 450 -18.06 -26.51 -4.01
C ASP A 450 -17.40 -26.04 -5.32
N GLY A 451 -16.13 -26.38 -5.56
CA GLY A 451 -15.34 -25.94 -6.70
C GLY A 451 -14.74 -24.54 -6.57
N VAL A 452 -14.89 -23.87 -5.41
CA VAL A 452 -14.42 -22.49 -5.20
C VAL A 452 -13.02 -22.51 -4.59
N ASN A 453 -12.07 -21.79 -5.21
CA ASN A 453 -10.69 -21.69 -4.69
C ASN A 453 -10.69 -21.07 -3.27
N GLN A 454 -10.20 -21.81 -2.27
CA GLN A 454 -10.24 -21.37 -0.89
C GLN A 454 -9.08 -21.92 -0.06
N TRP A 455 -8.49 -21.06 0.78
CA TRP A 455 -7.41 -21.45 1.70
C TRP A 455 -7.93 -22.36 2.81
N ASN A 456 -7.25 -23.48 3.04
CA ASN A 456 -7.62 -24.51 3.99
C ASN A 456 -6.50 -24.76 5.00
N PHE A 457 -6.77 -24.45 6.27
CA PHE A 457 -5.82 -24.52 7.37
C PHE A 457 -5.34 -25.96 7.69
N GLY A 458 -6.03 -26.99 7.18
CA GLY A 458 -5.63 -28.39 7.34
C GLY A 458 -4.45 -28.81 6.45
N TYR A 459 -4.21 -28.15 5.32
CA TYR A 459 -3.14 -28.52 4.38
C TYR A 459 -2.32 -27.34 3.80
N ASP A 460 -2.81 -26.11 3.80
CA ASP A 460 -2.11 -25.00 3.13
C ASP A 460 -0.89 -24.48 3.88
N PHE A 461 -0.79 -24.66 5.21
CA PHE A 461 0.44 -24.35 5.94
C PHE A 461 1.62 -25.25 5.51
N ALA A 462 1.35 -26.54 5.30
CA ALA A 462 2.36 -27.46 4.78
C ALA A 462 2.72 -27.15 3.31
N PHE A 463 1.76 -26.69 2.50
CA PHE A 463 2.05 -26.15 1.17
C PHE A 463 2.97 -24.91 1.22
N PHE A 464 2.70 -23.95 2.11
CA PHE A 464 3.58 -22.79 2.32
C PHE A 464 5.00 -23.20 2.72
N GLN A 465 5.13 -24.16 3.65
CA GLN A 465 6.44 -24.68 4.08
C GLN A 465 7.19 -25.41 2.95
N ASP A 466 6.50 -26.22 2.15
CA ASP A 466 7.10 -26.94 1.01
C ASP A 466 7.52 -25.97 -0.10
N LEU A 467 6.68 -24.95 -0.38
CA LEU A 467 7.01 -23.86 -1.29
C LEU A 467 8.24 -23.07 -0.81
N MET A 468 8.30 -22.75 0.49
CA MET A 468 9.48 -22.11 1.09
C MET A 468 10.75 -22.95 0.89
N LYS A 469 10.70 -24.27 1.16
CA LYS A 469 11.83 -25.19 0.94
C LYS A 469 12.27 -25.22 -0.53
N GLN A 470 11.33 -25.27 -1.48
CA GLN A 470 11.66 -25.23 -2.91
C GLN A 470 12.34 -23.92 -3.30
N LEU A 471 11.79 -22.78 -2.86
CA LEU A 471 12.40 -21.46 -3.11
C LEU A 471 13.79 -21.37 -2.48
N GLN A 472 13.99 -21.86 -1.25
CA GLN A 472 15.30 -21.91 -0.59
C GLN A 472 16.31 -22.79 -1.33
N HIS A 473 15.85 -23.83 -2.04
CA HIS A 473 16.70 -24.67 -2.87
C HIS A 473 17.07 -23.98 -4.20
N GLU A 474 16.12 -23.32 -4.86
CA GLU A 474 16.29 -22.72 -6.18
C GLU A 474 16.92 -21.32 -6.17
N LEU A 475 16.63 -20.49 -5.16
CA LEU A 475 16.87 -19.04 -5.16
C LEU A 475 17.80 -18.59 -4.03
N VAL A 476 18.38 -17.40 -4.18
CA VAL A 476 19.15 -16.68 -3.15
C VAL A 476 18.34 -15.45 -2.75
N PHE A 477 17.79 -15.46 -1.54
CA PHE A 477 16.98 -14.38 -1.00
C PHE A 477 17.30 -14.15 0.49
N ASP A 478 16.88 -13.02 1.03
CA ASP A 478 17.14 -12.64 2.41
C ASP A 478 16.12 -13.28 3.35
N SER A 479 16.54 -14.31 4.07
CA SER A 479 15.70 -15.05 5.02
C SER A 479 15.21 -14.22 6.22
N ARG A 480 15.62 -12.96 6.34
CA ARG A 480 15.21 -12.01 7.40
C ARG A 480 14.23 -10.95 6.91
N ARG A 481 13.87 -10.99 5.63
CA ARG A 481 12.86 -10.12 4.98
C ARG A 481 11.94 -10.99 4.13
N ILE A 482 11.33 -11.96 4.80
CA ILE A 482 10.23 -12.77 4.25
C ILE A 482 8.94 -12.18 4.80
N PHE A 483 8.04 -11.78 3.91
CA PHE A 483 6.80 -11.08 4.24
C PHE A 483 5.59 -11.78 3.63
N ALA A 484 4.40 -11.55 4.18
CA ALA A 484 3.16 -12.04 3.59
C ALA A 484 2.03 -11.00 3.66
N THR A 485 1.20 -10.95 2.62
CA THR A 485 0.02 -10.08 2.49
C THR A 485 -1.09 -10.83 1.75
N GLY A 486 -2.33 -10.39 1.92
CA GLY A 486 -3.46 -11.04 1.27
C GLY A 486 -4.79 -10.37 1.60
N HIS A 487 -5.84 -10.79 0.89
CA HIS A 487 -7.19 -10.25 1.01
C HIS A 487 -8.19 -11.31 1.52
N SER A 488 -9.18 -10.93 2.34
CA SER A 488 -10.30 -11.81 2.71
C SER A 488 -9.83 -13.13 3.35
N SER A 489 -10.19 -14.30 2.81
CA SER A 489 -9.67 -15.59 3.28
C SER A 489 -8.14 -15.70 3.18
N GLY A 490 -7.51 -15.06 2.18
CA GLY A 490 -6.06 -14.92 2.09
C GLY A 490 -5.46 -14.02 3.18
N ALA A 491 -6.21 -13.02 3.66
CA ALA A 491 -5.80 -12.19 4.80
C ALA A 491 -5.89 -12.96 6.12
N GLY A 492 -6.95 -13.78 6.30
CA GLY A 492 -7.05 -14.72 7.42
C GLY A 492 -5.91 -15.74 7.41
N PHE A 493 -5.60 -16.33 6.25
CA PHE A 493 -4.44 -17.22 6.09
C PHE A 493 -3.11 -16.51 6.41
N VAL A 494 -2.95 -15.23 6.03
CA VAL A 494 -1.76 -14.42 6.36
C VAL A 494 -1.64 -14.13 7.85
N HIS A 495 -2.75 -13.88 8.56
CA HIS A 495 -2.75 -13.79 10.01
C HIS A 495 -2.31 -15.11 10.66
N GLU A 496 -2.87 -16.24 10.22
CA GLU A 496 -2.47 -17.57 10.70
C GLU A 496 -0.99 -17.89 10.40
N LEU A 497 -0.49 -17.52 9.21
CA LEU A 497 0.93 -17.65 8.87
C LEU A 497 1.79 -16.80 9.80
N GLY A 498 1.40 -15.55 10.07
CA GLY A 498 2.14 -14.70 10.99
C GLY A 498 2.17 -15.23 12.42
N CYS A 499 1.08 -15.88 12.84
CA CYS A 499 0.95 -16.49 14.16
C CYS A 499 1.75 -17.80 14.28
N ARG A 500 1.59 -18.72 13.32
CA ARG A 500 2.19 -20.07 13.36
C ARG A 500 3.62 -20.12 12.85
N HIS A 501 4.03 -19.12 12.06
CA HIS A 501 5.33 -19.02 11.39
C HIS A 501 5.99 -17.64 11.56
N GLY A 502 5.77 -16.98 12.70
CA GLY A 502 6.55 -15.79 13.11
C GLY A 502 8.03 -16.10 13.40
N ASP A 503 8.41 -17.37 13.45
CA ASP A 503 9.78 -17.89 13.44
C ASP A 503 10.37 -18.03 12.01
N MET A 504 9.59 -17.72 10.97
CA MET A 504 10.00 -17.70 9.57
C MET A 504 9.74 -16.35 8.89
N LEU A 505 8.65 -15.66 9.26
CA LEU A 505 8.21 -14.40 8.67
C LEU A 505 8.69 -13.20 9.48
N ARG A 506 9.12 -12.15 8.78
CA ARG A 506 9.55 -10.87 9.36
C ARG A 506 8.39 -9.92 9.64
N GLY A 507 7.35 -9.97 8.81
CA GLY A 507 6.19 -9.10 8.90
C GLY A 507 5.02 -9.53 8.01
N ILE A 508 3.81 -9.17 8.42
CA ILE A 508 2.57 -9.43 7.68
C ILE A 508 1.78 -8.14 7.44
N ALA A 509 1.04 -8.11 6.33
CA ALA A 509 0.12 -7.04 6.00
C ALA A 509 -1.23 -7.57 5.45
N PRO A 510 -2.09 -8.17 6.31
CA PRO A 510 -3.39 -8.71 5.92
C PRO A 510 -4.46 -7.61 5.76
N ALA A 511 -5.31 -7.72 4.74
CA ALA A 511 -6.41 -6.80 4.46
C ALA A 511 -7.79 -7.48 4.44
N SER A 512 -8.72 -7.01 5.27
CA SER A 512 -10.07 -7.58 5.44
C SER A 512 -10.08 -9.06 5.83
N GLY A 513 -9.29 -9.43 6.85
CA GLY A 513 -9.23 -10.78 7.39
C GLY A 513 -9.03 -10.79 8.91
N ALA A 514 -9.13 -11.97 9.52
CA ALA A 514 -9.04 -12.16 10.96
C ALA A 514 -8.08 -13.29 11.33
N LEU A 515 -7.41 -13.14 12.47
CA LEU A 515 -6.67 -14.21 13.14
C LEU A 515 -7.65 -15.11 13.88
N VAL A 516 -7.37 -16.42 13.88
CA VAL A 516 -8.24 -17.41 14.51
C VAL A 516 -7.48 -18.23 15.55
N SER A 517 -6.21 -18.57 15.31
CA SER A 517 -5.30 -19.13 16.30
C SER A 517 -4.99 -18.11 17.38
N THR A 518 -5.01 -18.55 18.64
CA THR A 518 -4.67 -17.69 19.78
C THR A 518 -3.29 -18.01 20.37
N SER A 519 -2.61 -19.04 19.83
CA SER A 519 -1.27 -19.47 20.24
C SER A 519 -0.27 -19.28 19.10
N CYS A 520 0.55 -18.24 19.22
CA CYS A 520 1.51 -17.81 18.21
C CYS A 520 2.97 -18.00 18.66
N THR A 521 3.88 -18.18 17.70
CA THR A 521 5.32 -18.34 17.92
C THR A 521 6.11 -17.23 17.21
N GLY A 522 7.24 -16.86 17.79
CA GLY A 522 8.16 -15.89 17.22
C GLY A 522 7.70 -14.44 17.31
N SER A 523 8.40 -13.58 16.57
CA SER A 523 8.23 -12.13 16.65
C SER A 523 8.00 -11.54 15.27
N ILE A 524 6.87 -10.86 15.08
CA ILE A 524 6.44 -10.42 13.75
C ILE A 524 5.90 -8.98 13.75
N ALA A 525 6.26 -8.21 12.73
CA ALA A 525 5.65 -6.89 12.50
C ALA A 525 4.30 -7.05 11.79
N VAL A 526 3.31 -6.20 12.11
CA VAL A 526 1.95 -6.33 11.59
C VAL A 526 1.46 -4.99 11.06
N MET A 527 0.93 -4.96 9.83
CA MET A 527 0.09 -3.86 9.32
C MET A 527 -1.28 -4.44 8.96
N GLN A 528 -2.21 -4.38 9.90
CA GLN A 528 -3.53 -4.96 9.72
C GLN A 528 -4.47 -3.90 9.12
N ILE A 529 -5.13 -4.25 8.02
CA ILE A 529 -5.94 -3.32 7.22
C ILE A 529 -7.40 -3.79 7.21
N GLN A 530 -8.33 -2.86 7.43
CA GLN A 530 -9.76 -3.16 7.53
C GLN A 530 -10.59 -1.93 7.13
N SER A 531 -11.71 -2.12 6.44
CA SER A 531 -12.71 -1.05 6.29
C SER A 531 -13.74 -1.08 7.43
N ARG A 532 -14.15 0.10 7.92
CA ARG A 532 -15.33 0.29 8.79
C ARG A 532 -16.63 -0.16 8.16
N ASN A 533 -16.69 -0.12 6.83
CA ASN A 533 -17.88 -0.42 6.05
C ASN A 533 -17.92 -1.88 5.58
N ASP A 534 -16.97 -2.73 5.98
CA ASP A 534 -16.87 -4.12 5.54
C ASP A 534 -18.07 -4.95 6.03
N THR A 535 -18.89 -5.40 5.08
CA THR A 535 -20.11 -6.19 5.32
C THR A 535 -19.91 -7.69 5.13
N VAL A 536 -18.66 -8.18 5.03
CA VAL A 536 -18.34 -9.61 4.87
C VAL A 536 -17.45 -10.07 6.03
N VAL A 537 -16.35 -9.37 6.28
CA VAL A 537 -15.45 -9.59 7.42
C VAL A 537 -15.59 -8.38 8.33
N PHE A 538 -16.54 -8.47 9.25
CA PHE A 538 -17.03 -7.34 10.01
C PHE A 538 -15.96 -6.74 10.95
N PRO A 539 -15.92 -5.41 11.12
CA PRO A 539 -14.88 -4.74 11.91
C PRO A 539 -14.68 -5.29 13.31
N ASP A 540 -15.75 -5.70 14.01
CA ASP A 540 -15.67 -6.16 15.40
C ASP A 540 -14.88 -7.48 15.54
N ILE A 541 -15.00 -8.37 14.55
CA ILE A 541 -14.20 -9.60 14.43
C ILE A 541 -12.71 -9.24 14.32
N VAL A 542 -12.43 -8.21 13.54
CA VAL A 542 -11.08 -7.81 13.17
C VAL A 542 -10.44 -6.92 14.25
N LYS A 543 -11.24 -6.20 15.06
CA LYS A 543 -10.79 -5.52 16.29
C LYS A 543 -10.24 -6.52 17.30
N ALA A 544 -10.86 -7.68 17.49
CA ALA A 544 -10.31 -8.72 18.37
C ALA A 544 -8.93 -9.22 17.87
N THR A 545 -8.73 -9.31 16.56
CA THR A 545 -7.42 -9.63 15.95
C THR A 545 -6.41 -8.50 16.16
N HIS A 546 -6.83 -7.25 16.00
CA HIS A 546 -6.01 -6.06 16.25
C HIS A 546 -5.52 -6.03 17.70
N ASP A 547 -6.45 -6.14 18.66
CA ASP A 547 -6.16 -6.07 20.08
C ASP A 547 -5.25 -7.24 20.51
N PHE A 548 -5.39 -8.41 19.88
CA PHE A 548 -4.43 -9.51 20.02
C PHE A 548 -3.02 -9.12 19.58
N TRP A 549 -2.83 -8.58 18.37
CA TRP A 549 -1.49 -8.25 17.86
C TRP A 549 -0.79 -7.14 18.66
N VAL A 550 -1.51 -6.09 19.06
CA VAL A 550 -0.97 -5.02 19.91
C VAL A 550 -0.40 -5.60 21.20
N LEU A 551 -1.17 -6.47 21.87
CA LEU A 551 -0.76 -7.07 23.14
C LEU A 551 0.27 -8.20 22.99
N TYR A 552 0.18 -9.01 21.94
CA TYR A 552 1.17 -10.04 21.60
C TYR A 552 2.54 -9.42 21.30
N ASN A 553 2.57 -8.22 20.71
CA ASN A 553 3.80 -7.47 20.47
C ASN A 553 4.30 -6.64 21.66
N GLY A 554 3.59 -6.70 22.80
CA GLY A 554 4.00 -6.08 24.07
C GLY A 554 3.58 -4.63 24.26
N PHE A 555 2.70 -4.11 23.40
CA PHE A 555 2.21 -2.73 23.45
C PHE A 555 0.91 -2.60 24.27
N ASP A 556 0.51 -1.36 24.55
CA ASP A 556 -0.71 -1.01 25.30
C ASP A 556 -1.78 -0.47 24.34
N LEU A 557 -3.03 -0.90 24.49
CA LEU A 557 -4.15 -0.51 23.60
C LEU A 557 -4.49 0.98 23.64
N ASP A 558 -4.16 1.67 24.74
CA ASP A 558 -4.40 3.11 24.91
C ASP A 558 -3.23 3.99 24.41
N THR A 559 -2.08 3.39 24.08
CA THR A 559 -0.88 4.12 23.64
C THR A 559 -0.66 3.95 22.15
N SER A 560 -0.82 5.04 21.40
CA SER A 560 -0.61 5.02 19.95
C SER A 560 -0.16 6.36 19.38
N ARG A 561 0.26 6.34 18.12
CA ARG A 561 0.74 7.49 17.35
C ARG A 561 0.32 7.35 15.87
N PRO A 562 0.43 8.40 15.04
CA PRO A 562 0.18 8.28 13.60
C PRO A 562 1.12 7.24 12.96
N GLY A 563 0.56 6.34 12.15
CA GLY A 563 1.30 5.30 11.41
C GLY A 563 2.00 5.84 10.16
N THR A 564 2.57 4.94 9.35
CA THR A 564 3.35 5.31 8.16
C THR A 564 2.51 5.87 7.00
N THR A 565 1.19 5.75 7.05
CA THR A 565 0.26 6.28 6.04
C THR A 565 -1.09 6.58 6.68
N ASN A 566 -1.72 7.71 6.36
CA ASN A 566 -3.07 8.06 6.85
C ASN A 566 -4.15 7.16 6.18
N PRO A 567 -5.04 6.45 6.92
CA PRO A 567 -5.41 6.62 8.34
C PRO A 567 -4.85 5.56 9.31
N CYS A 568 -3.70 4.95 9.01
CA CYS A 568 -3.08 3.97 9.89
C CYS A 568 -2.60 4.62 11.21
N ILE A 569 -2.77 3.86 12.30
CA ILE A 569 -2.30 4.17 13.64
C ILE A 569 -1.22 3.14 14.01
N ASP A 570 -0.12 3.58 14.61
CA ASP A 570 0.97 2.72 15.09
C ASP A 570 0.93 2.64 16.62
N TYR A 571 0.92 1.42 17.15
CA TYR A 571 0.91 1.14 18.60
C TYR A 571 2.31 0.94 19.17
N SER A 572 3.35 0.93 18.33
CA SER A 572 4.72 0.88 18.79
C SER A 572 5.25 2.24 19.23
N ASP A 573 6.22 2.20 20.15
CA ASP A 573 7.04 3.35 20.53
C ASP A 573 7.96 3.85 19.38
N GLY A 574 8.08 3.07 18.31
CA GLY A 574 9.01 3.27 17.19
C GLY A 574 10.45 2.89 17.45
N SER A 575 10.76 2.30 18.60
CA SER A 575 12.04 1.61 18.83
C SER A 575 11.92 0.10 18.56
N SER A 576 10.72 -0.46 18.77
CA SER A 576 10.47 -1.88 18.53
C SER A 576 10.73 -2.30 17.08
N PRO A 577 11.48 -3.39 16.84
CA PRO A 577 11.59 -3.97 15.51
C PRO A 577 10.30 -4.68 15.06
N TYR A 578 9.31 -4.88 15.94
CA TYR A 578 8.06 -5.56 15.60
C TYR A 578 6.86 -4.61 15.78
N PRO A 579 6.75 -3.53 14.98
CA PRO A 579 5.64 -2.58 15.11
C PRO A 579 4.31 -3.22 14.71
N VAL A 580 3.23 -2.71 15.32
CA VAL A 580 1.84 -3.07 14.98
C VAL A 580 1.14 -1.80 14.52
N GLN A 581 0.76 -1.77 13.25
CA GLN A 581 -0.07 -0.73 12.66
C GLN A 581 -1.48 -1.23 12.35
N TRP A 582 -2.46 -0.37 12.63
CA TRP A 582 -3.88 -0.58 12.40
C TRP A 582 -4.39 0.43 11.39
N CYS A 583 -4.67 -0.03 10.17
CA CYS A 583 -5.18 0.77 9.07
C CYS A 583 -6.69 0.59 8.96
N PHE A 584 -7.44 1.26 9.83
CA PHE A 584 -8.90 1.22 9.82
C PHE A 584 -9.45 2.32 8.91
N THR A 585 -9.93 1.94 7.73
CA THR A 585 -10.29 2.82 6.60
C THR A 585 -11.79 3.00 6.45
N ASP A 586 -12.19 3.93 5.59
CA ASP A 586 -13.60 4.19 5.27
C ASP A 586 -13.95 3.79 3.82
N ASP A 587 -13.16 2.88 3.23
CA ASP A 587 -13.36 2.31 1.89
C ASP A 587 -14.77 1.70 1.77
N THR A 588 -15.54 2.06 0.72
CA THR A 588 -16.96 1.66 0.59
C THR A 588 -17.25 0.65 -0.52
N GLY A 589 -16.34 0.48 -1.49
CA GLY A 589 -16.56 -0.42 -2.63
C GLY A 589 -16.71 -1.88 -2.18
N HIS A 590 -17.55 -2.63 -2.90
CA HIS A 590 -17.98 -3.98 -2.55
C HIS A 590 -18.54 -4.14 -1.12
N GLY A 591 -19.19 -3.09 -0.59
CA GLY A 591 -19.67 -3.09 0.80
C GLY A 591 -18.50 -3.14 1.77
N GLY A 592 -17.51 -2.27 1.53
CA GLY A 592 -16.23 -2.19 2.26
C GLY A 592 -15.29 -3.40 2.15
N HIS A 593 -15.76 -4.54 1.64
CA HIS A 593 -14.96 -5.76 1.51
C HIS A 593 -14.18 -5.80 0.19
N GLN A 594 -13.16 -4.95 0.10
CA GLN A 594 -12.35 -4.81 -1.10
C GLN A 594 -10.86 -4.78 -0.78
N TRP A 595 -10.04 -5.11 -1.78
CA TRP A 595 -8.60 -4.90 -1.69
C TRP A 595 -8.31 -3.41 -1.52
N TRP A 596 -7.34 -3.10 -0.65
CA TRP A 596 -7.16 -1.74 -0.17
C TRP A 596 -6.72 -0.79 -1.29
N SER A 597 -7.47 0.30 -1.44
CA SER A 597 -7.21 1.38 -2.41
C SER A 597 -5.84 2.06 -2.28
N LYS A 598 -5.09 1.83 -1.19
CA LYS A 598 -3.73 2.33 -0.97
C LYS A 598 -2.72 1.20 -0.71
N ALA A 599 -2.89 0.04 -1.33
CA ALA A 599 -2.03 -1.12 -1.13
C ALA A 599 -0.53 -0.81 -1.30
N ASP A 600 -0.14 0.22 -2.06
CA ASP A 600 1.25 0.71 -2.12
C ASP A 600 1.91 0.91 -0.74
N ALA A 601 1.13 1.34 0.26
CA ALA A 601 1.58 1.56 1.63
C ALA A 601 1.98 0.26 2.38
N ILE A 602 1.52 -0.90 1.91
CA ILE A 602 1.96 -2.22 2.40
C ILE A 602 3.45 -2.39 2.15
N TRP A 603 3.94 -2.03 0.96
CA TRP A 603 5.37 -2.12 0.67
C TRP A 603 6.17 -1.07 1.44
N ASP A 604 5.66 0.17 1.56
CA ASP A 604 6.33 1.22 2.32
C ASP A 604 6.48 0.85 3.81
N PHE A 605 5.52 0.13 4.40
CA PHE A 605 5.66 -0.47 5.72
C PHE A 605 6.68 -1.61 5.75
N LEU A 606 6.48 -2.66 4.94
CA LEU A 606 7.30 -3.88 5.01
C LEU A 606 8.77 -3.65 4.65
N ALA A 607 9.05 -2.82 3.65
CA ALA A 607 10.40 -2.53 3.17
C ALA A 607 11.22 -1.67 4.14
N THR A 608 10.57 -0.84 4.96
CA THR A 608 11.23 0.05 5.94
C THR A 608 11.48 -0.61 7.28
N LEU A 609 10.94 -1.81 7.53
CA LEU A 609 11.20 -2.57 8.76
C LEU A 609 12.70 -2.77 8.99
N PRO A 610 13.20 -2.58 10.23
CA PRO A 610 14.60 -2.84 10.55
C PRO A 610 14.92 -4.33 10.35
N ILE A 611 16.17 -4.66 10.02
CA ILE A 611 16.60 -6.06 9.94
C ILE A 611 16.50 -6.67 11.32
N ALA A 612 15.65 -7.70 11.44
CA ALA A 612 15.62 -8.61 12.57
C ALA A 612 15.63 -10.04 12.00
N GLY A 613 16.39 -10.94 12.61
CA GLY A 613 16.32 -12.34 12.24
C GLY A 613 14.99 -12.95 12.66
N PRO A 614 14.44 -13.94 11.94
CA PRO A 614 13.36 -14.75 12.45
C PRO A 614 13.79 -15.41 13.77
N THR A 615 12.88 -15.49 14.74
CA THR A 615 13.14 -16.02 16.07
C THR A 615 11.93 -16.80 16.55
N THR A 616 12.12 -17.82 17.38
CA THR A 616 11.04 -18.53 18.08
C THR A 616 10.50 -17.75 19.28
N ASP A 617 11.27 -16.77 19.77
CA ASP A 617 10.92 -15.96 20.93
C ASP A 617 9.83 -14.94 20.57
N HIS A 618 8.86 -14.76 21.46
CA HIS A 618 7.84 -13.72 21.32
C HIS A 618 8.43 -12.31 21.56
N PRO A 619 7.77 -11.24 21.11
CA PRO A 619 8.27 -9.88 21.31
C PRO A 619 8.45 -9.53 22.80
N PRO A 620 9.47 -8.72 23.17
CA PRO A 620 9.71 -8.32 24.55
C PRO A 620 8.48 -7.63 25.18
N GLY A 621 8.08 -8.08 26.37
CA GLY A 621 6.90 -7.55 27.08
C GLY A 621 5.55 -8.02 26.51
N GLY A 622 5.57 -8.83 25.44
CA GLY A 622 4.41 -9.41 24.75
C GLY A 622 4.23 -10.91 25.01
N GLY A 623 3.80 -11.64 23.98
CA GLY A 623 3.56 -13.08 23.99
C GLY A 623 2.10 -13.49 24.26
N ASN A 624 1.83 -14.79 24.08
CA ASN A 624 0.48 -15.37 24.21
C ASN A 624 -0.13 -15.06 25.59
N ASP A 625 0.63 -15.24 26.67
CA ASP A 625 0.16 -15.00 28.04
C ASP A 625 -0.35 -13.57 28.25
N ARG A 626 0.23 -12.57 27.59
CA ARG A 626 -0.26 -11.18 27.64
C ARG A 626 -1.52 -11.00 26.78
N ALA A 627 -1.54 -11.56 25.58
CA ALA A 627 -2.69 -11.49 24.68
C ALA A 627 -3.93 -12.22 25.26
N HIS A 628 -3.73 -13.32 25.99
CA HIS A 628 -4.77 -14.05 26.73
C HIS A 628 -5.10 -13.40 28.08
N GLY A 629 -4.09 -12.90 28.80
CA GLY A 629 -4.23 -12.31 30.14
C GLY A 629 -5.01 -11.00 30.18
N ALA A 630 -5.15 -10.35 29.03
CA ALA A 630 -6.06 -9.22 28.80
C ALA A 630 -7.50 -9.67 28.44
N ALA A 631 -7.93 -10.85 28.88
CA ALA A 631 -9.34 -11.23 28.87
C ALA A 631 -10.08 -10.40 29.94
N ASP A 632 -11.13 -9.69 29.54
CA ASP A 632 -11.90 -8.84 30.46
C ASP A 632 -12.56 -9.68 31.57
N THR A 633 -12.99 -10.90 31.23
CA THR A 633 -13.66 -11.81 32.18
C THR A 633 -13.65 -13.27 31.71
N THR A 634 -14.46 -14.13 32.35
CA THR A 634 -14.68 -15.52 31.94
C THR A 634 -16.10 -15.78 31.48
N LEU A 635 -16.25 -16.66 30.48
CA LEU A 635 -17.52 -17.25 30.08
C LEU A 635 -17.62 -18.67 30.65
N THR A 636 -18.70 -18.97 31.38
CA THR A 636 -19.02 -20.31 31.86
C THR A 636 -20.28 -20.84 31.18
N PHE A 637 -20.20 -22.03 30.58
CA PHE A 637 -21.30 -22.67 29.85
C PHE A 637 -21.19 -24.20 29.91
N THR A 638 -22.31 -24.91 29.72
CA THR A 638 -22.35 -26.38 29.65
C THR A 638 -22.83 -26.84 28.28
N VAL A 639 -22.15 -27.82 27.67
CA VAL A 639 -22.46 -28.38 26.35
C VAL A 639 -22.96 -29.81 26.50
N ALA A 640 -23.99 -30.20 25.74
CA ALA A 640 -24.37 -31.59 25.53
C ALA A 640 -23.94 -32.04 24.13
N TYR A 641 -23.12 -33.10 24.07
CA TYR A 641 -22.65 -33.70 22.84
C TYR A 641 -23.61 -34.81 22.36
N PRO A 642 -24.16 -34.74 21.13
CA PRO A 642 -24.95 -35.84 20.58
C PRO A 642 -24.15 -37.13 20.52
N GLY A 643 -24.82 -38.28 20.73
CA GLY A 643 -24.18 -39.60 20.57
C GLY A 643 -23.71 -39.90 19.13
N THR A 644 -24.13 -39.09 18.16
CA THR A 644 -23.77 -39.17 16.73
C THR A 644 -22.69 -38.18 16.31
N ILE A 645 -22.21 -37.31 17.19
CA ILE A 645 -21.18 -36.33 16.81
C ILE A 645 -19.84 -37.04 16.55
N GLY A 646 -19.15 -36.62 15.49
CA GLY A 646 -17.79 -37.10 15.22
C GLY A 646 -16.76 -36.51 16.21
N PRO A 647 -15.46 -36.76 16.00
CA PRO A 647 -14.41 -36.20 16.84
C PRO A 647 -14.41 -34.66 16.75
N VAL A 648 -14.79 -34.02 17.86
CA VAL A 648 -14.74 -32.56 18.01
C VAL A 648 -13.29 -32.17 18.30
N TRP A 649 -12.72 -31.30 17.47
CA TRP A 649 -11.34 -30.83 17.61
C TRP A 649 -11.23 -29.38 18.05
N ARG A 650 -12.34 -28.62 18.01
CA ARG A 650 -12.39 -27.22 18.46
C ARG A 650 -13.81 -26.79 18.84
N LEU A 651 -13.91 -25.83 19.76
CA LEU A 651 -15.15 -25.11 20.08
C LEU A 651 -14.96 -23.60 19.82
N ALA A 652 -16.06 -22.89 19.55
CA ALA A 652 -16.11 -21.42 19.53
C ALA A 652 -17.37 -20.90 20.23
N ALA A 653 -17.20 -19.83 21.01
CA ALA A 653 -18.26 -19.05 21.64
C ALA A 653 -18.40 -17.68 20.95
N VAL A 654 -19.62 -17.38 20.50
CA VAL A 654 -19.94 -16.18 19.73
C VAL A 654 -21.22 -15.53 20.26
N LEU A 655 -21.28 -14.21 20.30
CA LEU A 655 -22.46 -13.44 20.67
C LEU A 655 -23.16 -12.88 19.45
N TYR A 656 -24.49 -12.76 19.55
CA TYR A 656 -25.36 -12.15 18.58
C TYR A 656 -26.40 -11.24 19.28
N PRO A 657 -27.03 -10.29 18.57
CA PRO A 657 -28.12 -9.47 19.12
C PRO A 657 -29.24 -10.31 19.74
N ALA A 658 -29.89 -9.77 20.78
CA ALA A 658 -30.98 -10.43 21.50
C ALA A 658 -32.05 -11.01 20.55
N GLY A 659 -32.44 -12.26 20.76
CA GLY A 659 -33.50 -12.91 19.98
C GLY A 659 -33.15 -13.24 18.53
N THR A 660 -31.89 -13.07 18.11
CA THR A 660 -31.43 -13.54 16.80
C THR A 660 -30.91 -14.98 16.88
N GLN A 661 -31.30 -15.81 15.93
CA GLN A 661 -30.64 -17.08 15.59
C GLN A 661 -30.27 -17.00 14.10
N PRO A 662 -29.31 -16.13 13.75
CA PRO A 662 -29.04 -15.84 12.36
C PRO A 662 -28.31 -17.02 11.70
N PRO A 663 -28.26 -17.07 10.36
CA PRO A 663 -27.37 -18.01 9.67
C PRO A 663 -25.95 -17.92 10.23
N VAL A 664 -25.26 -19.06 10.29
CA VAL A 664 -23.95 -19.17 10.93
C VAL A 664 -22.98 -18.12 10.38
N PHE A 665 -22.29 -17.39 11.24
CA PHE A 665 -21.32 -16.37 10.84
C PHE A 665 -21.90 -15.22 9.98
N THR A 666 -23.18 -14.91 10.18
CA THR A 666 -23.80 -13.67 9.67
C THR A 666 -24.06 -12.65 10.78
N SER A 667 -24.00 -11.38 10.41
CA SER A 667 -23.90 -10.26 11.35
C SER A 667 -25.21 -9.55 11.67
N PRO A 668 -25.28 -8.79 12.79
CA PRO A 668 -24.18 -8.50 13.73
C PRO A 668 -23.77 -9.71 14.59
N MET A 669 -22.46 -9.87 14.84
CA MET A 669 -21.93 -10.88 15.75
C MET A 669 -20.62 -10.42 16.41
N TRP A 670 -20.28 -11.00 17.57
CA TRP A 670 -19.06 -10.71 18.31
C TRP A 670 -18.39 -11.97 18.85
N PHE A 671 -17.10 -12.15 18.61
CA PHE A 671 -16.38 -13.30 19.17
C PHE A 671 -16.05 -13.11 20.65
N LEU A 672 -16.48 -14.05 21.48
CA LEU A 672 -16.05 -14.15 22.87
C LEU A 672 -14.74 -14.94 22.97
N ASN A 673 -14.69 -16.11 22.32
CA ASN A 673 -13.50 -16.95 22.20
C ASN A 673 -13.70 -17.99 21.07
N ILE A 674 -12.78 -18.07 20.12
CA ILE A 674 -12.85 -18.96 18.92
C ILE A 674 -11.84 -20.11 18.95
N ASP A 675 -11.18 -20.31 20.10
CA ASP A 675 -10.10 -21.27 20.32
C ASP A 675 -10.30 -21.99 21.66
N ILE A 676 -11.52 -22.50 21.87
CA ILE A 676 -11.85 -23.26 23.06
C ILE A 676 -11.46 -24.72 22.81
N ASP A 677 -10.51 -25.22 23.61
CA ASP A 677 -10.15 -26.64 23.62
C ASP A 677 -11.37 -27.48 24.08
N PRO A 678 -11.88 -28.41 23.25
CA PRO A 678 -12.98 -29.28 23.65
C PRO A 678 -12.57 -30.25 24.78
N GLY A 679 -11.28 -30.51 24.96
CA GLY A 679 -10.77 -31.54 25.87
C GLY A 679 -11.26 -32.93 25.47
N ALA A 680 -11.61 -33.75 26.46
CA ALA A 680 -12.14 -35.11 26.26
C ALA A 680 -13.64 -35.13 25.88
N ALA A 681 -14.05 -34.29 24.93
CA ALA A 681 -15.43 -34.19 24.45
C ALA A 681 -15.93 -35.56 23.93
N THR A 682 -16.77 -36.21 24.73
CA THR A 682 -17.22 -37.59 24.50
C THR A 682 -18.64 -37.59 23.94
N PRO A 683 -18.91 -38.25 22.80
CA PRO A 683 -20.27 -38.34 22.26
C PRO A 683 -21.27 -38.91 23.27
N GLY A 684 -22.40 -38.24 23.44
CA GLY A 684 -23.44 -38.60 24.40
C GLY A 684 -23.24 -38.08 25.83
N THR A 685 -22.19 -37.30 26.12
CA THR A 685 -21.94 -36.73 27.46
C THR A 685 -22.20 -35.22 27.52
N GLN A 686 -22.25 -34.68 28.75
CA GLN A 686 -22.23 -33.24 29.00
C GLN A 686 -20.89 -32.80 29.59
N GLN A 687 -20.42 -31.61 29.23
CA GLN A 687 -19.19 -31.02 29.75
C GLN A 687 -19.37 -29.51 29.99
N THR A 688 -18.91 -29.04 31.15
CA THR A 688 -18.91 -27.62 31.50
C THR A 688 -17.54 -27.02 31.21
N TYR A 689 -17.54 -25.82 30.63
CA TYR A 689 -16.37 -25.05 30.28
C TYR A 689 -16.41 -23.71 31.02
N THR A 690 -15.27 -23.28 31.54
CA THR A 690 -15.02 -21.90 31.99
C THR A 690 -13.80 -21.42 31.25
N VAL A 691 -13.98 -20.44 30.36
CA VAL A 691 -12.93 -19.97 29.44
C VAL A 691 -12.72 -18.47 29.57
N PRO A 692 -11.49 -17.95 29.41
CA PRO A 692 -11.26 -16.52 29.28
C PRO A 692 -11.96 -16.01 28.02
N VAL A 693 -12.60 -14.84 28.12
CA VAL A 693 -13.25 -14.15 27.00
C VAL A 693 -12.98 -12.66 27.07
N ARG A 694 -12.98 -12.00 25.91
CA ARG A 694 -13.16 -10.55 25.87
C ARG A 694 -14.60 -10.21 25.58
N VAL A 695 -15.10 -9.22 26.28
CA VAL A 695 -16.41 -8.63 26.06
C VAL A 695 -16.18 -7.34 25.31
N PHE A 696 -16.90 -7.17 24.19
CA PHE A 696 -16.82 -5.96 23.36
C PHE A 696 -16.96 -4.68 24.18
N GLU A 697 -16.37 -3.60 23.66
CA GLU A 697 -16.63 -2.27 24.20
C GLU A 697 -18.11 -1.88 23.99
N PRO A 698 -18.75 -1.19 24.95
CA PRO A 698 -20.12 -0.74 24.81
C PRO A 698 -20.27 0.25 23.64
N SER A 699 -21.21 -0.02 22.73
CA SER A 699 -21.55 0.87 21.62
C SER A 699 -23.05 0.98 21.43
N ALA A 700 -23.48 1.80 20.46
CA ALA A 700 -24.90 1.86 20.06
C ALA A 700 -25.42 0.52 19.48
N ALA A 701 -24.54 -0.31 18.90
CA ALA A 701 -24.88 -1.66 18.43
C ALA A 701 -24.73 -2.73 19.53
N THR A 702 -23.90 -2.45 20.54
CA THR A 702 -23.53 -3.34 21.66
C THR A 702 -23.77 -2.67 23.03
N PRO A 703 -25.02 -2.31 23.40
CA PRO A 703 -25.28 -1.67 24.68
C PRO A 703 -25.02 -2.63 25.85
N LEU A 704 -24.18 -2.22 26.80
CA LEU A 704 -24.04 -2.87 28.11
C LEU A 704 -24.66 -1.98 29.19
N PRO A 705 -25.46 -2.53 30.14
CA PRO A 705 -25.88 -3.92 30.24
C PRO A 705 -26.92 -4.31 29.17
N GLY A 706 -26.85 -5.54 28.67
CA GLY A 706 -27.76 -6.06 27.64
C GLY A 706 -27.97 -7.58 27.71
N THR A 707 -28.97 -8.08 27.00
CA THR A 707 -29.18 -9.52 26.76
C THR A 707 -28.74 -9.84 25.34
N TYR A 708 -28.06 -10.97 25.15
CA TYR A 708 -27.47 -11.37 23.88
C TYR A 708 -27.62 -12.88 23.68
N ALA A 709 -27.76 -13.32 22.43
CA ALA A 709 -27.76 -14.75 22.12
C ALA A 709 -26.31 -15.23 22.04
N VAL A 710 -25.87 -16.03 23.01
CA VAL A 710 -24.61 -16.78 22.94
C VAL A 710 -24.83 -18.01 22.07
N SER A 711 -23.92 -18.27 21.15
CA SER A 711 -23.82 -19.50 20.39
C SER A 711 -22.55 -20.25 20.77
N ILE A 712 -22.65 -21.57 20.89
CA ILE A 712 -21.50 -22.48 20.94
C ILE A 712 -21.52 -23.31 19.65
N ALA A 713 -20.47 -23.15 18.84
CA ALA A 713 -20.19 -23.99 17.68
C ALA A 713 -19.13 -25.05 18.04
N ALA A 714 -19.32 -26.27 17.55
CA ALA A 714 -18.45 -27.41 17.73
C ALA A 714 -17.99 -27.97 16.38
N TYR A 715 -16.68 -27.92 16.17
CA TYR A 715 -16.04 -28.25 14.91
C TYR A 715 -15.58 -29.69 14.90
N VAL A 716 -16.04 -30.43 13.90
CA VAL A 716 -15.84 -31.88 13.77
C VAL A 716 -14.74 -32.14 12.73
N THR A 717 -14.03 -33.27 12.83
CA THR A 717 -13.06 -33.65 11.79
C THR A 717 -13.77 -33.79 10.43
N GLY A 718 -13.34 -33.01 9.44
CA GLY A 718 -13.99 -32.92 8.13
C GLY A 718 -15.00 -31.78 7.99
N GLY A 719 -15.28 -31.02 9.06
CA GLY A 719 -16.03 -29.78 9.03
C GLY A 719 -15.19 -28.56 8.59
N GLY A 720 -15.82 -27.38 8.62
CA GLY A 720 -15.20 -26.11 8.24
C GLY A 720 -14.91 -25.21 9.44
N PHE A 721 -13.85 -24.41 9.35
CA PHE A 721 -13.41 -23.53 10.43
C PHE A 721 -12.74 -22.27 9.86
N PRO A 722 -13.03 -21.05 10.35
CA PRO A 722 -13.94 -20.71 11.44
C PRO A 722 -15.43 -20.78 11.09
N THR A 723 -15.81 -21.03 9.82
CA THR A 723 -17.23 -21.14 9.42
C THR A 723 -17.67 -22.61 9.38
N PRO A 724 -18.60 -23.03 10.26
CA PRO A 724 -19.18 -24.38 10.26
C PRO A 724 -19.79 -24.80 8.92
N VAL A 725 -19.59 -26.06 8.55
CA VAL A 725 -20.21 -26.69 7.38
C VAL A 725 -21.55 -27.32 7.76
N ALA A 726 -22.60 -26.96 7.02
CA ALA A 726 -23.94 -27.51 7.18
C ALA A 726 -23.95 -29.04 7.11
N GLY A 727 -24.69 -29.67 8.02
CA GLY A 727 -24.78 -31.14 8.14
C GLY A 727 -23.56 -31.85 8.75
N ILE A 728 -22.40 -31.19 8.91
CA ILE A 728 -21.18 -31.79 9.50
C ILE A 728 -20.93 -31.22 10.89
N ASP A 729 -20.73 -29.91 10.98
CA ASP A 729 -20.46 -29.22 12.23
C ASP A 729 -21.75 -29.02 13.04
N HIS A 730 -21.59 -28.74 14.33
CA HIS A 730 -22.73 -28.64 15.23
C HIS A 730 -22.77 -27.29 15.95
N MET A 731 -23.96 -26.80 16.28
CA MET A 731 -24.15 -25.52 16.96
C MET A 731 -25.38 -25.54 17.89
N ALA A 732 -25.37 -24.70 18.91
CA ALA A 732 -26.54 -24.39 19.75
C ALA A 732 -26.50 -22.94 20.26
N PHE A 733 -27.66 -22.36 20.54
CA PHE A 733 -27.81 -20.99 21.05
C PHE A 733 -28.51 -20.95 22.41
N ARG A 734 -28.12 -20.03 23.29
CA ARG A 734 -28.85 -19.62 24.51
C ARG A 734 -28.64 -18.14 24.80
N ASP A 735 -29.66 -17.47 25.32
CA ASP A 735 -29.53 -16.08 25.76
C ASP A 735 -28.70 -15.99 27.05
N ALA A 736 -27.83 -14.98 27.13
CA ALA A 736 -27.09 -14.60 28.32
C ALA A 736 -27.23 -13.08 28.55
N ARG A 737 -27.20 -12.67 29.82
CA ARG A 737 -27.15 -11.25 30.19
C ARG A 737 -25.72 -10.85 30.47
N ILE A 738 -25.23 -9.84 29.75
CA ILE A 738 -23.92 -9.23 29.96
C ILE A 738 -24.15 -7.89 30.65
N VAL A 739 -23.49 -7.68 31.79
CA VAL A 739 -23.71 -6.49 32.63
C VAL A 739 -22.72 -5.38 32.29
N ASP A 740 -21.45 -5.76 32.23
CA ASP A 740 -20.29 -4.95 31.89
C ASP A 740 -19.20 -5.90 31.35
N GLN A 741 -18.01 -5.38 31.04
CA GLN A 741 -16.94 -6.21 30.47
C GLN A 741 -16.23 -7.10 31.51
N ALA A 742 -16.22 -6.71 32.78
CA ALA A 742 -15.43 -7.37 33.83
C ALA A 742 -16.18 -8.51 34.56
N THR A 743 -17.51 -8.44 34.60
CA THR A 743 -18.36 -9.39 35.33
C THR A 743 -18.41 -10.75 34.61
N PRO A 744 -18.09 -11.88 35.29
CA PRO A 744 -18.14 -13.21 34.69
C PRO A 744 -19.50 -13.53 34.07
N VAL A 745 -19.47 -13.92 32.79
CA VAL A 745 -20.66 -14.28 32.02
C VAL A 745 -20.96 -15.75 32.28
N VAL A 746 -22.06 -16.04 32.98
CA VAL A 746 -22.54 -17.40 33.20
C VAL A 746 -23.77 -17.60 32.32
N VAL A 747 -23.74 -18.61 31.44
CA VAL A 747 -24.88 -18.97 30.60
C VAL A 747 -25.62 -20.13 31.24
N ASP A 748 -26.85 -19.85 31.70
CA ASP A 748 -27.68 -20.84 32.37
C ASP A 748 -28.18 -21.92 31.40
N GLY A 749 -28.18 -23.18 31.88
CA GLY A 749 -28.65 -24.34 31.14
C GLY A 749 -27.56 -25.04 30.31
N VAL A 750 -28.00 -25.84 29.33
CA VAL A 750 -27.12 -26.73 28.55
C VAL A 750 -27.29 -26.46 27.06
N PHE A 751 -26.19 -26.24 26.35
CA PHE A 751 -26.13 -26.10 24.90
C PHE A 751 -26.32 -27.47 24.24
N ASP A 752 -27.55 -27.77 23.85
CA ASP A 752 -27.93 -28.99 23.15
C ASP A 752 -27.50 -28.89 21.66
N LEU A 753 -26.25 -29.26 21.37
CA LEU A 753 -25.65 -29.17 20.04
C LEU A 753 -26.48 -29.95 19.01
N LYS A 754 -26.75 -29.32 17.86
CA LYS A 754 -27.42 -29.92 16.71
C LYS A 754 -26.57 -29.72 15.46
N PRO A 755 -26.67 -30.59 14.44
CA PRO A 755 -26.08 -30.33 13.13
C PRO A 755 -26.49 -28.94 12.64
N VAL A 756 -25.53 -28.20 12.08
CA VAL A 756 -25.79 -26.93 11.43
C VAL A 756 -26.76 -27.16 10.25
N PRO A 757 -27.84 -26.38 10.13
CA PRO A 757 -28.87 -26.58 9.10
C PRO A 757 -28.42 -26.23 7.69
#